data_AF-A0A7S1VG73-F1
#
_entry.id   AF-A0A7S1VG73-F1
#
_cell.length_a   1.000
_cell.length_b   1.000
_cell.length_c   1.000
_cell.angle_alpha   90.00
_cell.angle_beta   90.00
_cell.angle_gamma   90.00
#
_symmetry.space_group_name_H-M   'P 1'
#
loop_
_entity.id
_entity.type
_entity.pdbx_description
1 polymer ?
#
loop_
_entity_poly.entity_id
_entity_poly.type
_entity_poly.pdbx_seq_one_letter_code
_entity_poly.pdbx_strand_id
1 'polypeptide(L)'
;QNSPLADFYDPRLSAISVVTDLVKHRGQDVTQPLLGFMTEILHRYNAADDASKNHIEKDGALLTFGSLAEYLLGRKKYSGELEGLLVTSVFPDFNSTVGFLRFRACWMVQQFAKVKWTDNGNLRTLIQMVLQRLSDPELPVQIEASKALRFLIETDGAEETLLPVLPQILNEYFRIMNEIGNDEVVAALQVIIDQFENHIEPHAVALVNQLTQAFNQYCTAGEDEDDDDAAMAAAQCLECIATVLKGICEKPELYKSLEPTLIPLILTILGNDGNFIEYLECALDILTFLTYFPEEITPELWQAFPLIYQAFDQWAYDYLSLMVPPLQSFIAKNPNIFLTGQANLPEGPSTYIDMVFQMVAKTVANDRSTESEVRQALTLFMSILHSCPGQIDPLLPVINELVLGKLGQQINSEVPLTRIAIYQVLGSALYYNPQLELAELEKRGVTQQVFSKWLTDANGNMDKWLAKKLTILGLASLFKLPTTSLPESIRAAVPQLLTAVVIMTIKLKEEGESNQKDGGVGGEDENELDEEDADDDGVEGFSEDQDVTNEMDEAYKKALNGVSGWEDDMAKFLIGGFDDDADDYDDDFTSPLDNVDELIYLNDVLKEAFRNEPGTYQTIQQQLAPEVVQSVQRIFQAAESMRAAAVAGQPTVPVPPQQQP
;
A
#
# COMPACT_ATOMS: atom_id res chain seq x y z
N GLN A 1 -25.40 -21.94 2.17
CA GLN A 1 -25.08 -22.62 0.89
C GLN A 1 -25.55 -21.76 -0.29
N ASN A 2 -24.79 -20.70 -0.59
CA ASN A 2 -24.92 -19.93 -1.83
C ASN A 2 -24.01 -20.59 -2.87
N SER A 3 -24.56 -21.47 -3.69
CA SER A 3 -23.84 -21.97 -4.87
C SER A 3 -23.79 -20.82 -5.89
N PRO A 4 -22.63 -20.50 -6.51
CA PRO A 4 -22.56 -19.56 -7.63
C PRO A 4 -23.48 -19.93 -8.81
N LEU A 5 -23.91 -21.21 -8.87
CA LEU A 5 -24.90 -21.70 -9.83
C LEU A 5 -26.34 -21.37 -9.43
N ALA A 6 -26.62 -21.02 -8.18
CA ALA A 6 -27.97 -20.65 -7.72
C ALA A 6 -28.45 -19.35 -8.39
N ASP A 7 -27.54 -18.40 -8.62
CA ASP A 7 -27.83 -17.15 -9.33
C ASP A 7 -28.24 -17.40 -10.79
N PHE A 8 -27.67 -18.43 -11.43
CA PHE A 8 -28.09 -18.88 -12.77
C PHE A 8 -29.50 -19.50 -12.80
N TYR A 9 -30.04 -19.92 -11.65
CA TYR A 9 -31.39 -20.46 -11.55
C TYR A 9 -32.42 -19.45 -11.03
N ASP A 10 -32.03 -18.23 -10.66
CA ASP A 10 -32.99 -17.17 -10.33
C ASP A 10 -33.62 -16.61 -11.62
N PRO A 11 -34.94 -16.79 -11.82
CA PRO A 11 -35.64 -16.23 -12.98
C PRO A 11 -35.53 -14.70 -13.07
N ARG A 12 -35.35 -14.01 -11.93
CA ARG A 12 -35.17 -12.56 -11.88
C ARG A 12 -33.82 -12.15 -12.46
N LEU A 13 -32.71 -12.75 -12.01
CA LEU A 13 -31.37 -12.48 -12.56
C LEU A 13 -31.28 -12.86 -14.03
N SER A 14 -31.87 -14.00 -14.40
CA SER A 14 -31.96 -14.43 -15.81
C SER A 14 -32.71 -13.40 -16.67
N ALA A 15 -33.82 -12.86 -16.18
CA ALA A 15 -34.58 -11.83 -16.90
C ALA A 15 -33.80 -10.51 -17.03
N ILE A 16 -33.07 -10.09 -15.98
CA ILE A 16 -32.20 -8.92 -16.02
C ILE A 16 -31.09 -9.10 -17.05
N SER A 17 -30.41 -10.25 -17.05
CA SER A 17 -29.34 -10.56 -18.02
C SER A 17 -29.87 -10.43 -19.45
N VAL A 18 -31.04 -11.03 -19.74
CA VAL A 18 -31.66 -10.93 -21.07
C VAL A 18 -31.98 -9.48 -21.43
N VAL A 19 -32.48 -8.68 -20.49
CA VAL A 19 -32.76 -7.26 -20.74
C VAL A 19 -31.48 -6.47 -21.04
N THR A 20 -30.44 -6.66 -20.23
CA THR A 20 -29.15 -6.00 -20.42
C THR A 20 -28.50 -6.40 -21.75
N ASP A 21 -28.52 -7.69 -22.09
CA ASP A 21 -27.98 -8.22 -23.35
C ASP A 21 -28.75 -7.71 -24.57
N LEU A 22 -30.07 -7.56 -24.46
CA LEU A 22 -30.90 -6.99 -25.55
C LEU A 22 -30.62 -5.50 -25.75
N VAL A 23 -30.47 -4.73 -24.67
CA VAL A 23 -30.11 -3.30 -24.77
C VAL A 23 -28.69 -3.12 -25.31
N LYS A 24 -27.77 -4.03 -24.95
CA LYS A 24 -26.43 -4.11 -25.52
C LYS A 24 -26.48 -4.42 -27.01
N HIS A 25 -26.87 -5.64 -27.37
CA HIS A 25 -26.71 -6.16 -28.74
C HIS A 25 -27.80 -5.75 -29.74
N ARG A 26 -28.91 -5.17 -29.27
CA ARG A 26 -30.09 -4.76 -30.07
C ARG A 26 -30.66 -3.41 -29.61
N GLY A 27 -29.80 -2.49 -29.16
CA GLY A 27 -30.20 -1.21 -28.59
C GLY A 27 -31.13 -0.39 -29.49
N GLN A 28 -30.91 -0.42 -30.81
CA GLN A 28 -31.74 0.34 -31.77
C GLN A 28 -33.23 -0.05 -31.71
N ASP A 29 -33.50 -1.35 -31.57
CA ASP A 29 -34.84 -1.92 -31.66
C ASP A 29 -35.53 -1.97 -30.28
N VAL A 30 -34.75 -2.14 -29.21
CA VAL A 30 -35.28 -2.53 -27.89
C VAL A 30 -35.29 -1.39 -26.88
N THR A 31 -34.30 -0.50 -26.90
CA THR A 31 -34.09 0.49 -25.82
C THR A 31 -35.29 1.42 -25.65
N GLN A 32 -35.67 2.17 -26.70
CA GLN A 32 -36.73 3.17 -26.58
C GLN A 32 -38.10 2.55 -26.25
N PRO A 33 -38.53 1.43 -26.88
CA PRO A 33 -39.78 0.76 -26.50
C PRO A 33 -39.76 0.24 -25.05
N LEU A 34 -38.64 -0.33 -24.60
CA LEU A 34 -38.50 -0.85 -23.25
C LEU A 34 -38.59 0.28 -22.20
N LEU A 35 -37.79 1.33 -22.35
CA LEU A 35 -37.80 2.47 -21.43
C LEU A 35 -39.17 3.17 -21.41
N GLY A 36 -39.82 3.27 -22.58
CA GLY A 36 -41.18 3.79 -22.68
C GLY A 36 -42.19 2.95 -21.90
N PHE A 37 -42.13 1.62 -22.02
CA PHE A 37 -42.98 0.70 -21.27
C PHE A 37 -42.74 0.79 -19.76
N MET A 38 -41.49 0.84 -19.31
CA MET A 38 -41.16 0.99 -17.88
C MET A 38 -41.62 2.34 -17.34
N THR A 39 -41.49 3.41 -18.12
CA THR A 39 -41.99 4.75 -17.76
C THR A 39 -43.51 4.77 -17.63
N GLU A 40 -44.24 4.06 -18.51
CA GLU A 40 -45.69 3.95 -18.44
C GLU A 40 -46.15 3.24 -17.15
N ILE A 41 -45.42 2.19 -16.72
CA ILE A 41 -45.68 1.52 -15.45
C ILE A 41 -45.55 2.51 -14.27
N LEU A 42 -44.47 3.30 -14.25
CA LEU A 42 -44.25 4.30 -13.19
C LEU A 42 -45.35 5.38 -13.19
N HIS A 43 -45.75 5.87 -14.37
CA HIS A 43 -46.86 6.82 -14.48
C HIS A 43 -48.18 6.24 -13.99
N ARG A 44 -48.50 5.00 -14.38
CA ARG A 44 -49.72 4.31 -13.96
C ARG A 44 -49.76 4.12 -12.44
N TYR A 45 -48.63 3.77 -11.86
CA TYR A 45 -48.50 3.65 -10.40
C TYR A 45 -48.70 4.99 -9.70
N ASN A 46 -48.10 6.06 -10.20
CA ASN A 46 -48.21 7.40 -9.58
C ASN A 46 -49.63 7.98 -9.71
N ALA A 47 -50.38 7.62 -10.76
CA ALA A 47 -51.76 8.05 -10.98
C ALA A 47 -52.81 7.17 -10.25
N ALA A 48 -52.42 6.00 -9.74
CA ALA A 48 -53.33 5.09 -9.05
C ALA A 48 -53.62 5.54 -7.62
N ASP A 49 -54.85 5.30 -7.16
CA ASP A 49 -55.22 5.44 -5.76
C ASP A 49 -54.44 4.46 -4.89
N ASP A 50 -54.20 4.79 -3.61
CA ASP A 50 -53.37 3.96 -2.72
C ASP A 50 -53.83 2.50 -2.61
N ALA A 51 -55.13 2.23 -2.74
CA ALA A 51 -55.67 0.87 -2.69
C ALA A 51 -55.46 0.04 -3.97
N SER A 52 -55.12 0.68 -5.09
CA SER A 52 -54.92 0.04 -6.40
C SER A 52 -53.48 0.11 -6.91
N LYS A 53 -52.56 0.66 -6.11
CA LYS A 53 -51.13 0.70 -6.43
C LYS A 53 -50.53 -0.69 -6.55
N ASN A 54 -49.97 -0.99 -7.73
CA ASN A 54 -49.26 -2.23 -7.98
C ASN A 54 -47.77 -2.07 -7.63
N HIS A 55 -47.43 -2.27 -6.36
CA HIS A 55 -46.06 -2.12 -5.85
C HIS A 55 -45.05 -3.06 -6.51
N ILE A 56 -45.48 -4.26 -6.91
CA ILE A 56 -44.60 -5.27 -7.53
C ILE A 56 -44.18 -4.84 -8.93
N GLU A 57 -45.13 -4.36 -9.74
CA GLU A 57 -44.86 -3.89 -11.10
C GLU A 57 -43.95 -2.65 -11.09
N LYS A 58 -44.14 -1.77 -10.10
CA LYS A 58 -43.22 -0.64 -9.87
C LYS A 58 -41.81 -1.10 -9.51
N ASP A 59 -41.64 -2.04 -8.57
CA ASP A 59 -40.32 -2.58 -8.21
C ASP A 59 -39.61 -3.17 -9.44
N GLY A 60 -40.35 -3.92 -10.27
CA GLY A 60 -39.83 -4.45 -11.53
C GLY A 60 -39.34 -3.38 -12.49
N ALA A 61 -40.11 -2.29 -12.67
CA ALA A 61 -39.70 -1.17 -13.51
C ALA A 61 -38.45 -0.46 -12.98
N LEU A 62 -38.38 -0.20 -11.66
CA LEU A 62 -37.21 0.41 -11.04
C LEU A 62 -35.97 -0.48 -11.14
N LEU A 63 -36.12 -1.78 -10.90
CA LEU A 63 -35.08 -2.77 -11.11
C LEU A 63 -34.52 -2.71 -12.53
N THR A 64 -35.38 -2.68 -13.56
CA THR A 64 -34.95 -2.56 -14.96
C THR A 64 -34.16 -1.27 -15.20
N PHE A 65 -34.64 -0.12 -14.70
CA PHE A 65 -33.88 1.14 -14.83
C PHE A 65 -32.52 1.06 -14.14
N GLY A 66 -32.45 0.58 -12.91
CA GLY A 66 -31.20 0.46 -12.16
C GLY A 66 -30.22 -0.53 -12.80
N SER A 67 -30.69 -1.66 -13.32
CA SER A 67 -29.84 -2.63 -14.04
C SER A 67 -29.29 -2.09 -15.36
N LEU A 68 -29.88 -1.02 -15.90
CA LEU A 68 -29.41 -0.32 -17.09
C LEU A 68 -28.68 0.99 -16.76
N ALA A 69 -28.35 1.25 -15.48
CA ALA A 69 -27.82 2.55 -15.06
C ALA A 69 -26.52 2.94 -15.78
N GLU A 70 -25.59 2.01 -15.96
CA GLU A 70 -24.32 2.25 -16.67
C GLU A 70 -24.57 2.74 -18.11
N TYR A 71 -25.44 2.04 -18.84
CA TYR A 71 -25.86 2.42 -20.19
C TYR A 71 -26.54 3.80 -20.22
N LEU A 72 -27.47 4.05 -19.28
CA LEU A 72 -28.24 5.29 -19.24
C LEU A 72 -27.37 6.50 -18.86
N LEU A 73 -26.40 6.31 -17.96
CA LEU A 73 -25.44 7.34 -17.54
C LEU A 73 -24.44 7.66 -18.66
N GLY A 74 -24.02 6.65 -19.43
CA GLY A 74 -23.08 6.83 -20.55
C GLY A 74 -23.65 7.64 -21.72
N ARG A 75 -24.97 7.75 -21.85
CA ARG A 75 -25.62 8.42 -22.99
C ARG A 75 -26.17 9.81 -22.61
N LYS A 76 -25.68 10.86 -23.28
CA LYS A 76 -26.11 12.26 -23.09
C LYS A 76 -27.63 12.45 -23.21
N LYS A 77 -28.28 11.67 -24.08
CA LYS A 77 -29.74 11.70 -24.30
C LYS A 77 -30.54 11.33 -23.04
N TYR A 78 -30.07 10.36 -22.26
CA TYR A 78 -30.80 9.84 -21.10
C TYR A 78 -30.31 10.42 -19.77
N SER A 79 -28.99 10.65 -19.64
CA SER A 79 -28.37 11.16 -18.41
C SER A 79 -29.05 12.42 -17.84
N GLY A 80 -29.50 13.35 -18.69
CA GLY A 80 -30.21 14.56 -18.25
C GLY A 80 -31.62 14.32 -17.70
N GLU A 81 -32.26 13.18 -17.98
CA GLU A 81 -33.60 12.84 -17.50
C GLU A 81 -33.57 12.02 -16.19
N LEU A 82 -32.41 11.46 -15.82
CA LEU A 82 -32.26 10.56 -14.67
C LEU A 82 -32.54 11.24 -13.33
N GLU A 83 -32.11 12.48 -13.14
CA GLU A 83 -32.45 13.23 -11.92
C GLU A 83 -33.98 13.36 -11.76
N GLY A 84 -34.68 13.68 -12.84
CA GLY A 84 -36.14 13.78 -12.84
C GLY A 84 -36.82 12.43 -12.53
N LEU A 85 -36.27 11.34 -13.05
CA LEU A 85 -36.73 9.98 -12.74
C LEU A 85 -36.57 9.65 -11.24
N LEU A 86 -35.40 9.93 -10.66
CA LEU A 86 -35.13 9.70 -9.24
C LEU A 86 -36.08 10.52 -8.36
N VAL A 87 -36.19 11.83 -8.61
CA VAL A 87 -37.05 12.73 -7.83
C VAL A 87 -38.52 12.34 -7.93
N THR A 88 -39.00 11.98 -9.11
CA THR A 88 -40.43 11.71 -9.33
C THR A 88 -40.84 10.31 -8.90
N SER A 89 -39.98 9.32 -9.13
CA SER A 89 -40.36 7.90 -9.02
C SER A 89 -39.70 7.17 -7.86
N VAL A 90 -38.50 7.60 -7.41
CA VAL A 90 -37.72 6.93 -6.36
C VAL A 90 -37.85 7.64 -5.02
N PHE A 91 -37.74 8.97 -4.96
CA PHE A 91 -37.80 9.74 -3.70
C PHE A 91 -39.07 9.46 -2.87
N PRO A 92 -40.28 9.35 -3.47
CA PRO A 92 -41.48 9.02 -2.70
C PRO A 92 -41.41 7.65 -2.01
N ASP A 93 -40.65 6.71 -2.57
CA ASP A 93 -40.59 5.34 -2.04
C ASP A 93 -39.80 5.23 -0.74
N PHE A 94 -38.90 6.17 -0.43
CA PHE A 94 -38.23 6.23 0.88
C PHE A 94 -39.23 6.29 2.04
N ASN A 95 -40.42 6.86 1.82
CA ASN A 95 -41.50 6.97 2.82
C ASN A 95 -42.65 5.99 2.58
N SER A 96 -42.48 5.00 1.69
CA SER A 96 -43.49 3.98 1.42
C SER A 96 -43.79 3.15 2.68
N THR A 97 -45.05 2.76 2.86
CA THR A 97 -45.43 1.77 3.89
C THR A 97 -44.91 0.37 3.58
N VAL A 98 -44.52 0.12 2.32
CA VAL A 98 -44.05 -1.17 1.83
C VAL A 98 -42.53 -1.25 1.92
N GLY A 99 -42.01 -2.20 2.71
CA GLY A 99 -40.58 -2.34 3.00
C GLY A 99 -39.70 -2.55 1.77
N PHE A 100 -40.08 -3.44 0.85
CA PHE A 100 -39.26 -3.71 -0.35
C PHE A 100 -39.17 -2.52 -1.32
N LEU A 101 -40.11 -1.57 -1.26
CA LEU A 101 -39.99 -0.33 -2.03
C LEU A 101 -38.99 0.64 -1.39
N ARG A 102 -38.95 0.72 -0.05
CA ARG A 102 -37.90 1.47 0.66
C ARG A 102 -36.51 0.88 0.37
N PHE A 103 -36.41 -0.44 0.42
CA PHE A 103 -35.21 -1.17 0.00
C PHE A 103 -34.81 -0.82 -1.44
N ARG A 104 -35.74 -0.93 -2.41
CA ARG A 104 -35.48 -0.59 -3.81
C ARG A 104 -35.04 0.86 -3.96
N ALA A 105 -35.60 1.78 -3.19
CA ALA A 105 -35.21 3.19 -3.25
C ALA A 105 -33.73 3.37 -2.84
N CYS A 106 -33.28 2.74 -1.75
CA CYS A 106 -31.87 2.72 -1.37
C CYS A 106 -30.98 2.07 -2.43
N TRP A 107 -31.40 0.93 -3.00
CA TRP A 107 -30.65 0.27 -4.08
C TRP A 107 -30.50 1.14 -5.33
N MET A 108 -31.57 1.86 -5.73
CA MET A 108 -31.54 2.78 -6.87
C MET A 108 -30.49 3.89 -6.69
N VAL A 109 -30.27 4.37 -5.46
CA VAL A 109 -29.23 5.36 -5.18
C VAL A 109 -27.85 4.83 -5.53
N GLN A 110 -27.56 3.56 -5.20
CA GLN A 110 -26.29 2.94 -5.51
C GLN A 110 -26.06 2.90 -7.03
N GLN A 111 -27.09 2.49 -7.79
CA GLN A 111 -26.98 2.36 -9.25
C GLN A 111 -26.76 3.70 -9.95
N PHE A 112 -27.35 4.77 -9.40
CA PHE A 112 -27.28 6.11 -9.98
C PHE A 112 -26.38 7.07 -9.19
N ALA A 113 -25.40 6.57 -8.45
CA ALA A 113 -24.50 7.38 -7.65
C ALA A 113 -23.76 8.46 -8.48
N LYS A 114 -23.42 8.16 -9.74
CA LYS A 114 -22.72 9.07 -10.67
C LYS A 114 -23.65 10.06 -11.39
N VAL A 115 -24.92 10.15 -11.00
CA VAL A 115 -25.85 11.11 -11.61
C VAL A 115 -25.40 12.55 -11.32
N LYS A 116 -25.42 13.40 -12.34
CA LYS A 116 -25.13 14.83 -12.16
C LYS A 116 -26.36 15.53 -11.61
N TRP A 117 -26.28 15.99 -10.37
CA TRP A 117 -27.33 16.76 -9.72
C TRP A 117 -27.32 18.20 -10.25
N THR A 118 -28.43 18.62 -10.87
CA THR A 118 -28.62 20.00 -11.35
C THR A 118 -29.13 20.92 -10.24
N ASP A 119 -29.82 20.38 -9.23
CA ASP A 119 -30.23 21.09 -8.01
C ASP A 119 -29.58 20.46 -6.77
N ASN A 120 -28.68 21.20 -6.12
CA ASN A 120 -28.04 20.78 -4.86
C ASN A 120 -29.07 20.50 -3.73
N GLY A 121 -30.28 21.08 -3.82
CA GLY A 121 -31.39 20.78 -2.93
C GLY A 121 -31.90 19.34 -3.06
N ASN A 122 -31.85 18.75 -4.26
CA ASN A 122 -32.25 17.37 -4.50
C ASN A 122 -31.24 16.38 -3.89
N LEU A 123 -29.93 16.62 -4.07
CA LEU A 123 -28.88 15.82 -3.42
C LEU A 123 -29.01 15.85 -1.90
N ARG A 124 -29.16 17.05 -1.32
CA ARG A 124 -29.35 17.20 0.13
C ARG A 124 -30.59 16.46 0.64
N THR A 125 -31.68 16.53 -0.11
CA THR A 125 -32.93 15.81 0.22
C THR A 125 -32.72 14.30 0.16
N LEU A 126 -32.02 13.80 -0.86
CA LEU A 126 -31.70 12.38 -0.99
C LEU A 126 -30.85 11.88 0.18
N ILE A 127 -29.79 12.61 0.54
CA ILE A 127 -28.93 12.27 1.68
C ILE A 127 -29.78 12.16 2.96
N GLN A 128 -30.66 13.14 3.22
CA GLN A 128 -31.54 13.09 4.39
C GLN A 128 -32.49 11.89 4.38
N MET A 129 -33.03 11.52 3.22
CA MET A 129 -33.88 10.34 3.07
C MET A 129 -33.11 9.05 3.35
N VAL A 130 -31.89 8.90 2.83
CA VAL A 130 -31.02 7.74 3.09
C VAL A 130 -30.64 7.66 4.57
N LEU A 131 -30.24 8.78 5.19
CA LEU A 131 -29.94 8.84 6.61
C LEU A 131 -31.13 8.39 7.48
N GLN A 132 -32.35 8.77 7.11
CA GLN A 132 -33.56 8.33 7.81
C GLN A 132 -33.83 6.82 7.66
N ARG A 133 -33.25 6.14 6.66
CA ARG A 133 -33.38 4.69 6.45
C ARG A 133 -32.33 3.87 7.18
N LEU A 134 -31.26 4.48 7.71
CA LEU A 134 -30.35 3.79 8.63
C LEU A 134 -31.07 3.26 9.87
N SER A 135 -32.13 3.95 10.32
CA SER A 135 -32.99 3.51 11.43
C SER A 135 -34.38 3.00 10.97
N ASP A 136 -34.48 2.42 9.77
CA ASP A 136 -35.74 1.82 9.28
C ASP A 136 -36.20 0.63 10.16
N PRO A 137 -37.50 0.40 10.37
CA PRO A 137 -37.96 -0.78 11.12
C PRO A 137 -37.58 -2.12 10.49
N GLU A 138 -37.36 -2.17 9.18
CA GLU A 138 -37.01 -3.40 8.45
C GLU A 138 -35.50 -3.48 8.25
N LEU A 139 -34.89 -4.53 8.79
CA LEU A 139 -33.45 -4.75 8.76
C LEU A 139 -32.82 -4.71 7.35
N PRO A 140 -33.42 -5.35 6.31
CA PRO A 140 -32.86 -5.29 4.95
C PRO A 140 -32.76 -3.86 4.40
N VAL A 141 -33.67 -2.97 4.82
CA VAL A 141 -33.65 -1.56 4.40
C VAL A 141 -32.50 -0.81 5.07
N GLN A 142 -32.18 -1.12 6.33
CA GLN A 142 -31.03 -0.52 7.03
C GLN A 142 -29.70 -0.89 6.37
N ILE A 143 -29.52 -2.17 5.99
CA ILE A 143 -28.33 -2.64 5.26
C ILE A 143 -28.21 -1.89 3.93
N GLU A 144 -29.29 -1.87 3.14
CA GLU A 144 -29.28 -1.25 1.81
C GLU A 144 -29.07 0.27 1.88
N ALA A 145 -29.56 0.93 2.93
CA ALA A 145 -29.31 2.34 3.20
C ALA A 145 -27.84 2.60 3.56
N SER A 146 -27.22 1.70 4.34
CA SER A 146 -25.80 1.78 4.70
C SER A 146 -24.92 1.64 3.45
N LYS A 147 -25.26 0.70 2.57
CA LYS A 147 -24.59 0.54 1.26
C LYS A 147 -24.80 1.76 0.36
N ALA A 148 -26.00 2.33 0.33
CA ALA A 148 -26.29 3.52 -0.47
C ALA A 148 -25.49 4.75 -0.03
N LEU A 149 -25.36 4.96 1.29
CA LEU A 149 -24.64 6.12 1.82
C LEU A 149 -23.16 6.13 1.44
N ARG A 150 -22.53 4.95 1.34
CA ARG A 150 -21.12 4.82 0.92
C ARG A 150 -20.83 5.42 -0.46
N PHE A 151 -21.82 5.45 -1.36
CA PHE A 151 -21.66 6.04 -2.68
C PHE A 151 -22.05 7.52 -2.72
N LEU A 152 -22.99 7.93 -1.85
CA LEU A 152 -23.40 9.33 -1.77
C LEU A 152 -22.33 10.22 -1.15
N ILE A 153 -21.51 9.67 -0.25
CA ILE A 153 -20.47 10.42 0.44
C ILE A 153 -19.36 10.92 -0.50
N GLU A 154 -19.13 10.21 -1.61
CA GLU A 154 -18.16 10.55 -2.67
C GLU A 154 -18.70 11.64 -3.62
N THR A 155 -19.98 12.02 -3.49
CA THR A 155 -20.59 13.02 -4.38
C THR A 155 -20.23 14.44 -3.94
N ASP A 156 -19.82 15.27 -4.89
CA ASP A 156 -19.54 16.70 -4.67
C ASP A 156 -20.69 17.40 -3.93
N GLY A 157 -20.37 18.05 -2.81
CA GLY A 157 -21.32 18.77 -1.96
C GLY A 157 -22.03 17.92 -0.90
N ALA A 158 -21.78 16.61 -0.82
CA ALA A 158 -22.34 15.75 0.23
C ALA A 158 -21.80 16.09 1.64
N GLU A 159 -20.52 16.48 1.73
CA GLU A 159 -19.83 16.82 2.98
C GLU A 159 -20.59 17.88 3.80
N GLU A 160 -21.13 18.93 3.15
CA GLU A 160 -21.87 20.01 3.83
C GLU A 160 -23.08 19.48 4.64
N THR A 161 -23.65 18.35 4.20
CA THR A 161 -24.80 17.72 4.84
C THR A 161 -24.39 16.62 5.82
N LEU A 162 -23.31 15.89 5.52
CA LEU A 162 -22.89 14.70 6.27
C LEU A 162 -21.99 15.03 7.46
N LEU A 163 -21.06 15.97 7.33
CA LEU A 163 -20.11 16.33 8.37
C LEU A 163 -20.77 16.70 9.71
N PRO A 164 -21.85 17.51 9.76
CA PRO A 164 -22.51 17.88 11.02
C PRO A 164 -23.16 16.70 11.75
N VAL A 165 -23.44 15.61 11.05
CA VAL A 165 -24.12 14.41 11.57
C VAL A 165 -23.23 13.18 11.56
N LEU A 166 -21.94 13.31 11.19
CA LEU A 166 -20.99 12.20 11.14
C LEU A 166 -20.97 11.34 12.43
N PRO A 167 -20.96 11.92 13.65
CA PRO A 167 -21.01 11.10 14.87
C PRO A 167 -22.29 10.25 14.98
N GLN A 168 -23.42 10.75 14.47
CA GLN A 168 -24.69 10.01 14.45
C GLN A 168 -24.65 8.89 13.43
N ILE A 169 -24.06 9.15 12.25
CA ILE A 169 -23.85 8.15 11.20
C ILE A 169 -23.00 7.00 11.76
N LEU A 170 -21.82 7.29 12.33
CA LEU A 170 -20.94 6.27 12.90
C LEU A 170 -21.67 5.41 13.96
N ASN A 171 -22.44 6.04 14.85
CA ASN A 171 -23.23 5.31 15.86
C ASN A 171 -24.30 4.40 15.25
N GLU A 172 -25.00 4.84 14.21
CA GLU A 172 -25.99 4.00 13.53
C GLU A 172 -25.32 2.82 12.81
N TYR A 173 -24.17 3.03 12.15
CA TYR A 173 -23.42 1.92 11.54
C TYR A 173 -23.02 0.87 12.57
N PHE A 174 -22.52 1.28 13.74
CA PHE A 174 -22.22 0.33 14.80
C PHE A 174 -23.45 -0.37 15.37
N ARG A 175 -24.59 0.32 15.45
CA ARG A 175 -25.84 -0.32 15.86
C ARG A 175 -26.21 -1.42 14.86
N ILE A 176 -26.15 -1.13 13.55
CA ILE A 176 -26.45 -2.09 12.48
C ILE A 176 -25.47 -3.26 12.52
N MET A 177 -24.16 -3.00 12.66
CA MET A 177 -23.14 -4.06 12.79
C MET A 177 -23.41 -4.95 14.02
N ASN A 178 -23.67 -4.37 15.19
CA ASN A 178 -23.95 -5.19 16.38
C ASN A 178 -25.27 -5.98 16.29
N GLU A 179 -26.23 -5.53 15.49
CA GLU A 179 -27.47 -6.26 15.21
C GLU A 179 -27.27 -7.32 14.11
N ILE A 180 -26.30 -7.14 13.20
CA ILE A 180 -26.09 -7.94 12.00
C ILE A 180 -24.59 -8.10 11.70
N GLY A 181 -24.11 -9.34 11.67
CA GLY A 181 -22.80 -9.66 11.11
C GLY A 181 -22.76 -9.59 9.59
N ASN A 182 -22.95 -8.41 9.01
CA ASN A 182 -22.88 -8.19 7.56
C ASN A 182 -21.60 -7.40 7.19
N ASP A 183 -20.76 -8.03 6.39
CA ASP A 183 -19.50 -7.52 5.84
C ASP A 183 -19.70 -6.23 5.01
N GLU A 184 -20.75 -6.17 4.18
CA GLU A 184 -20.99 -5.00 3.32
C GLU A 184 -21.28 -3.71 4.11
N VAL A 185 -21.86 -3.83 5.32
CA VAL A 185 -22.03 -2.69 6.24
C VAL A 185 -20.69 -2.22 6.80
N VAL A 186 -19.79 -3.14 7.13
CA VAL A 186 -18.44 -2.80 7.63
C VAL A 186 -17.61 -2.15 6.52
N ALA A 187 -17.67 -2.68 5.30
CA ALA A 187 -17.02 -2.09 4.13
C ALA A 187 -17.57 -0.68 3.84
N ALA A 188 -18.89 -0.48 3.96
CA ALA A 188 -19.50 0.84 3.83
C ALA A 188 -19.04 1.83 4.93
N LEU A 189 -18.82 1.36 6.15
CA LEU A 189 -18.25 2.18 7.23
C LEU A 189 -16.81 2.59 6.93
N GLN A 190 -16.00 1.69 6.37
CA GLN A 190 -14.62 1.98 6.01
C GLN A 190 -14.52 3.11 4.97
N VAL A 191 -15.37 3.11 3.93
CA VAL A 191 -15.44 4.20 2.95
C VAL A 191 -15.78 5.54 3.63
N ILE A 192 -16.66 5.54 4.63
CA ILE A 192 -16.99 6.74 5.40
C ILE A 192 -15.79 7.26 6.19
N ILE A 193 -15.00 6.35 6.77
CA ILE A 193 -13.81 6.69 7.54
C ILE A 193 -12.72 7.28 6.64
N ASP A 194 -12.50 6.67 5.48
CA ASP A 194 -11.51 7.13 4.50
C ASP A 194 -11.87 8.53 3.96
N GLN A 195 -13.13 8.75 3.57
CA GLN A 195 -13.58 10.04 3.04
C GLN A 195 -13.53 11.18 4.08
N PHE A 196 -13.63 10.87 5.37
CA PHE A 196 -13.60 11.85 6.45
C PHE A 196 -12.33 11.80 7.30
N GLU A 197 -11.20 11.30 6.79
CA GLU A 197 -9.95 11.09 7.54
C GLU A 197 -9.56 12.24 8.50
N ASN A 198 -9.65 13.49 8.02
CA ASN A 198 -9.34 14.71 8.78
C ASN A 198 -10.25 14.96 10.00
N HIS A 199 -11.37 14.25 10.10
CA HIS A 199 -12.38 14.35 11.14
C HIS A 199 -12.53 13.05 11.94
N ILE A 200 -11.71 12.03 11.67
CA ILE A 200 -11.74 10.74 12.40
C ILE A 200 -11.05 10.82 13.75
N GLU A 201 -10.07 11.72 13.92
CA GLU A 201 -9.29 11.89 15.16
C GLU A 201 -10.14 11.84 16.45
N PRO A 202 -11.26 12.60 16.59
CA PRO A 202 -12.06 12.61 17.82
C PRO A 202 -12.81 11.30 18.09
N HIS A 203 -12.94 10.45 17.08
CA HIS A 203 -13.71 9.20 17.10
C HIS A 203 -12.83 7.96 17.10
N ALA A 204 -11.54 8.07 16.75
CA ALA A 204 -10.62 6.95 16.53
C ALA A 204 -10.62 5.90 17.65
N VAL A 205 -10.51 6.33 18.91
CA VAL A 205 -10.51 5.40 20.07
C VAL A 205 -11.83 4.64 20.18
N ALA A 206 -12.96 5.33 19.96
CA ALA A 206 -14.28 4.69 20.02
C ALA A 206 -14.52 3.76 18.82
N LEU A 207 -14.00 4.12 17.63
CA LEU A 207 -14.07 3.31 16.42
C LEU A 207 -13.31 2.00 16.62
N VAL A 208 -12.03 2.08 17.01
CA VAL A 208 -11.18 0.91 17.24
C VAL A 208 -11.77 -0.02 18.29
N ASN A 209 -12.27 0.52 19.41
CA ASN A 209 -12.90 -0.30 20.45
C ASN A 209 -14.13 -1.07 19.93
N GLN A 210 -14.98 -0.42 19.15
CA GLN A 210 -16.20 -1.04 18.62
C GLN A 210 -15.87 -2.06 17.51
N LEU A 211 -14.93 -1.74 16.62
CA LEU A 211 -14.47 -2.67 15.58
C LEU A 211 -13.78 -3.90 16.17
N THR A 212 -12.95 -3.74 17.20
CA THR A 212 -12.35 -4.88 17.92
C THR A 212 -13.41 -5.72 18.62
N GLN A 213 -14.44 -5.09 19.19
CA GLN A 213 -15.56 -5.83 19.81
C GLN A 213 -16.38 -6.60 18.75
N ALA A 214 -16.63 -6.01 17.59
CA ALA A 214 -17.32 -6.65 16.47
C ALA A 214 -16.50 -7.82 15.92
N PHE A 215 -15.20 -7.61 15.68
CA PHE A 215 -14.27 -8.67 15.29
C PHE A 215 -14.36 -9.89 16.20
N ASN A 216 -14.26 -9.71 17.52
CA ASN A 216 -14.32 -10.84 18.46
C ASN A 216 -15.65 -11.61 18.39
N GLN A 217 -16.77 -10.90 18.18
CA GLN A 217 -18.08 -11.54 18.04
C GLN A 217 -18.18 -12.35 16.75
N TYR A 218 -17.77 -11.75 15.62
CA TYR A 218 -17.84 -12.40 14.31
C TYR A 218 -16.84 -13.54 14.18
N CYS A 219 -15.65 -13.38 14.72
CA CYS A 219 -14.64 -14.42 14.76
C CYS A 219 -15.13 -15.65 15.55
N THR A 220 -15.76 -15.43 16.70
CA THR A 220 -16.39 -16.53 17.48
C THR A 220 -17.52 -17.19 16.69
N ALA A 221 -18.38 -16.40 16.02
CA ALA A 221 -19.47 -16.94 15.22
C ALA A 221 -18.95 -17.75 14.01
N GLY A 222 -17.91 -17.26 13.32
CA GLY A 222 -17.28 -17.95 12.19
C GLY A 222 -16.67 -19.30 12.60
N GLU A 223 -15.98 -19.36 13.75
CA GLU A 223 -15.40 -20.60 14.27
C GLU A 223 -16.44 -21.60 14.81
N ASP A 224 -17.45 -21.14 15.56
CA ASP A 224 -18.42 -22.01 16.23
C ASP A 224 -19.53 -22.50 15.28
N GLU A 225 -19.88 -21.71 14.26
CA GLU A 225 -21.01 -21.98 13.36
C GLU A 225 -20.61 -22.33 11.92
N ASP A 226 -19.30 -22.39 11.61
CA ASP A 226 -18.76 -22.52 10.24
C ASP A 226 -19.41 -21.48 9.28
N ASP A 227 -19.55 -20.24 9.77
CA ASP A 227 -20.21 -19.15 9.05
C ASP A 227 -19.19 -18.28 8.29
N ASP A 228 -19.03 -18.57 6.99
CA ASP A 228 -18.14 -17.84 6.08
C ASP A 228 -18.47 -16.33 6.04
N ASP A 229 -19.75 -15.94 6.15
CA ASP A 229 -20.15 -14.53 6.10
C ASP A 229 -19.67 -13.79 7.37
N ALA A 230 -19.69 -14.47 8.52
CA ALA A 230 -19.15 -13.93 9.76
C ALA A 230 -17.62 -13.81 9.72
N ALA A 231 -16.91 -14.79 9.15
CA ALA A 231 -15.46 -14.72 9.00
C ALA A 231 -15.04 -13.54 8.09
N MET A 232 -15.75 -13.32 6.97
CA MET A 232 -15.54 -12.14 6.11
C MET A 232 -15.80 -10.83 6.86
N ALA A 233 -16.89 -10.75 7.63
CA ALA A 233 -17.18 -9.57 8.43
C ALA A 233 -16.11 -9.31 9.51
N ALA A 234 -15.50 -10.36 10.08
CA ALA A 234 -14.38 -10.25 11.01
C ALA A 234 -13.14 -9.67 10.32
N ALA A 235 -12.75 -10.18 9.15
CA ALA A 235 -11.63 -9.65 8.38
C ALA A 235 -11.83 -8.16 8.04
N GLN A 236 -13.03 -7.79 7.58
CA GLN A 236 -13.37 -6.40 7.27
C GLN A 236 -13.26 -5.47 8.50
N CYS A 237 -13.52 -5.98 9.71
CA CYS A 237 -13.33 -5.19 10.93
C CYS A 237 -11.86 -4.82 11.14
N LEU A 238 -10.92 -5.71 10.83
CA LEU A 238 -9.49 -5.44 10.96
C LEU A 238 -8.99 -4.47 9.87
N GLU A 239 -9.44 -4.63 8.63
CA GLU A 239 -9.15 -3.67 7.54
C GLU A 239 -9.68 -2.27 7.86
N CYS A 240 -10.88 -2.20 8.43
CA CYS A 240 -11.47 -0.95 8.89
C CYS A 240 -10.64 -0.32 10.03
N ILE A 241 -10.12 -1.12 10.97
CA ILE A 241 -9.17 -0.65 11.99
C ILE A 241 -7.91 -0.08 11.34
N ALA A 242 -7.32 -0.76 10.35
CA ALA A 242 -6.13 -0.27 9.64
C ALA A 242 -6.41 1.08 8.94
N THR A 243 -7.60 1.26 8.37
CA THR A 243 -8.03 2.54 7.76
C THR A 243 -8.15 3.65 8.81
N VAL A 244 -8.71 3.35 9.99
CA VAL A 244 -8.72 4.31 11.11
C VAL A 244 -7.30 4.71 11.51
N LEU A 245 -6.37 3.75 11.59
CA LEU A 245 -4.97 3.99 11.95
C LEU A 245 -4.25 4.83 10.88
N LYS A 246 -4.51 4.59 9.59
CA LYS A 246 -4.01 5.41 8.49
C LYS A 246 -4.46 6.87 8.63
N GLY A 247 -5.75 7.10 8.93
CA GLY A 247 -6.31 8.45 9.11
C GLY A 247 -5.78 9.22 10.33
N ILE A 248 -5.12 8.54 11.28
CA ILE A 248 -4.50 9.18 12.47
C ILE A 248 -2.98 9.04 12.50
N CYS A 249 -2.35 8.62 11.41
CA CYS A 249 -0.93 8.27 11.40
C CYS A 249 -0.01 9.46 11.77
N GLU A 250 -0.46 10.69 11.47
CA GLU A 250 0.20 11.95 11.86
C GLU A 250 -0.02 12.37 13.33
N LYS A 251 -0.70 11.54 14.14
CA LYS A 251 -1.01 11.79 15.57
C LYS A 251 -0.43 10.71 16.49
N PRO A 252 0.91 10.61 16.64
CA PRO A 252 1.56 9.59 17.47
C PRO A 252 1.02 9.49 18.91
N GLU A 253 0.52 10.58 19.48
CA GLU A 253 -0.03 10.64 20.84
C GLU A 253 -1.29 9.77 21.05
N LEU A 254 -2.05 9.47 20.00
CA LEU A 254 -3.28 8.68 20.11
C LEU A 254 -3.02 7.19 20.25
N TYR A 255 -1.93 6.68 19.68
CA TYR A 255 -1.59 5.25 19.66
C TYR A 255 -1.54 4.64 21.06
N LYS A 256 -1.01 5.37 22.05
CA LYS A 256 -0.97 4.93 23.45
C LYS A 256 -2.36 4.68 24.04
N SER A 257 -3.39 5.38 23.56
CA SER A 257 -4.78 5.18 23.98
C SER A 257 -5.43 3.98 23.28
N LEU A 258 -4.88 3.53 22.15
CA LEU A 258 -5.38 2.40 21.35
C LEU A 258 -4.71 1.07 21.74
N GLU A 259 -3.48 1.10 22.24
CA GLU A 259 -2.71 -0.07 22.69
C GLU A 259 -3.47 -1.03 23.60
N PRO A 260 -4.23 -0.60 24.63
CA PRO A 260 -4.95 -1.52 25.51
C PRO A 260 -5.96 -2.41 24.78
N THR A 261 -6.42 -1.99 23.60
CA THR A 261 -7.37 -2.70 22.76
C THR A 261 -6.67 -3.48 21.66
N LEU A 262 -5.71 -2.86 20.98
CA LEU A 262 -5.04 -3.46 19.81
C LEU A 262 -3.98 -4.49 20.18
N ILE A 263 -3.23 -4.31 21.28
CA ILE A 263 -2.20 -5.27 21.67
C ILE A 263 -2.80 -6.66 21.95
N PRO A 264 -3.84 -6.81 22.80
CA PRO A 264 -4.44 -8.12 23.03
C PRO A 264 -4.98 -8.78 21.75
N LEU A 265 -5.55 -7.98 20.84
CA LEU A 265 -6.06 -8.44 19.55
C LEU A 265 -4.93 -9.05 18.71
N ILE A 266 -3.83 -8.32 18.52
CA ILE A 266 -2.67 -8.77 17.74
C ILE A 266 -2.03 -10.02 18.37
N LEU A 267 -1.84 -10.03 19.70
CA LEU A 267 -1.24 -11.17 20.40
C LEU A 267 -2.12 -12.42 20.29
N THR A 268 -3.44 -12.26 20.24
CA THR A 268 -4.37 -13.37 20.02
C THR A 268 -4.20 -13.93 18.61
N ILE A 269 -4.18 -13.08 17.58
CA ILE A 269 -4.03 -13.55 16.19
C ILE A 269 -2.68 -14.23 15.98
N LEU A 270 -1.59 -13.65 16.49
CA LEU A 270 -0.23 -14.22 16.35
C LEU A 270 0.01 -15.48 17.22
N GLY A 271 -0.64 -15.59 18.38
CA GLY A 271 -0.26 -16.55 19.41
C GLY A 271 -0.99 -17.90 19.42
N ASN A 272 -1.99 -18.11 18.56
CA ASN A 272 -2.85 -19.30 18.57
C ASN A 272 -2.47 -20.33 17.49
N ASP A 273 -1.17 -20.59 17.29
CA ASP A 273 -0.63 -21.67 16.44
C ASP A 273 -1.24 -21.74 15.02
N GLY A 274 -1.57 -20.59 14.43
CA GLY A 274 -2.11 -20.49 13.07
C GLY A 274 -3.63 -20.62 12.96
N ASN A 275 -4.38 -20.74 14.07
CA ASN A 275 -5.85 -20.80 14.03
C ASN A 275 -6.47 -19.54 13.40
N PHE A 276 -5.83 -18.38 13.57
CA PHE A 276 -6.27 -17.09 13.03
C PHE A 276 -5.46 -16.64 11.81
N ILE A 277 -4.92 -17.58 11.02
CA ILE A 277 -4.04 -17.26 9.89
C ILE A 277 -4.72 -16.34 8.85
N GLU A 278 -6.02 -16.49 8.64
CA GLU A 278 -6.81 -15.64 7.74
C GLU A 278 -6.85 -14.16 8.15
N TYR A 279 -6.55 -13.86 9.42
CA TYR A 279 -6.50 -12.49 9.96
C TYR A 279 -5.06 -11.98 10.15
N LEU A 280 -4.05 -12.79 9.84
CA LEU A 280 -2.66 -12.50 10.15
C LEU A 280 -2.15 -11.25 9.44
N GLU A 281 -2.50 -11.08 8.16
CA GLU A 281 -2.10 -9.94 7.34
C GLU A 281 -2.54 -8.62 8.00
N CYS A 282 -3.83 -8.47 8.28
CA CYS A 282 -4.34 -7.27 8.95
C CYS A 282 -3.73 -7.07 10.34
N ALA A 283 -3.45 -8.13 11.09
CA ALA A 283 -2.80 -8.02 12.40
C ALA A 283 -1.36 -7.50 12.29
N LEU A 284 -0.61 -7.93 11.28
CA LEU A 284 0.74 -7.45 11.00
C LEU A 284 0.74 -6.00 10.51
N ASP A 285 -0.25 -5.58 9.73
CA ASP A 285 -0.44 -4.18 9.32
C ASP A 285 -0.71 -3.28 10.52
N ILE A 286 -1.67 -3.66 11.37
CA ILE A 286 -1.97 -2.94 12.62
C ILE A 286 -0.71 -2.87 13.49
N LEU A 287 0.05 -3.97 13.62
CA LEU A 287 1.30 -3.99 14.37
C LEU A 287 2.36 -3.06 13.76
N THR A 288 2.42 -2.96 12.44
CA THR A 288 3.29 -2.01 11.72
C THR A 288 2.90 -0.58 12.09
N PHE A 289 1.62 -0.22 12.07
CA PHE A 289 1.17 1.09 12.53
C PHE A 289 1.59 1.38 13.99
N LEU A 290 1.38 0.42 14.90
CA LEU A 290 1.73 0.56 16.33
C LEU A 290 3.24 0.67 16.59
N THR A 291 4.08 0.12 15.71
CA THR A 291 5.53 0.14 15.86
C THR A 291 6.20 1.27 15.08
N TYR A 292 5.63 1.68 13.93
CA TYR A 292 6.23 2.65 13.01
C TYR A 292 5.89 4.11 13.31
N PHE A 293 4.67 4.45 13.70
CA PHE A 293 4.29 5.86 13.94
C PHE A 293 4.62 6.39 15.36
N PRO A 294 4.43 5.64 16.46
CA PRO A 294 4.72 6.13 17.81
C PRO A 294 6.22 6.38 18.04
N GLU A 295 6.63 7.49 18.66
CA GLU A 295 8.06 7.78 18.91
C GLU A 295 8.77 6.68 19.75
N GLU A 296 8.06 6.12 20.73
CA GLU A 296 8.57 5.07 21.61
C GLU A 296 7.69 3.82 21.54
N ILE A 297 8.33 2.65 21.60
CA ILE A 297 7.64 1.35 21.67
C ILE A 297 7.42 0.98 23.14
N THR A 298 6.17 0.71 23.50
CA THR A 298 5.81 0.33 24.87
C THR A 298 6.27 -1.08 25.25
N PRO A 299 6.58 -1.34 26.53
CA PRO A 299 7.04 -2.66 26.99
C PRO A 299 6.08 -3.79 26.65
N GLU A 300 4.77 -3.53 26.67
CA GLU A 300 3.73 -4.50 26.39
C GLU A 300 3.77 -4.99 24.94
N LEU A 301 4.10 -4.11 23.99
CA LEU A 301 4.14 -4.42 22.56
C LEU A 301 5.27 -5.40 22.19
N TRP A 302 6.35 -5.44 22.98
CA TRP A 302 7.46 -6.40 22.80
C TRP A 302 7.05 -7.87 22.94
N GLN A 303 5.88 -8.15 23.52
CA GLN A 303 5.30 -9.50 23.54
C GLN A 303 5.00 -10.03 22.14
N ALA A 304 4.78 -9.16 21.15
CA ALA A 304 4.54 -9.56 19.76
C ALA A 304 5.81 -10.08 19.09
N PHE A 305 6.99 -9.56 19.44
CA PHE A 305 8.27 -9.91 18.80
C PHE A 305 8.53 -11.43 18.75
N PRO A 306 8.50 -12.19 19.87
CA PRO A 306 8.70 -13.64 19.80
C PRO A 306 7.57 -14.37 19.08
N LEU A 307 6.35 -13.83 19.05
CA LEU A 307 5.23 -14.43 18.33
C LEU A 307 5.39 -14.29 16.82
N ILE A 308 5.90 -13.16 16.33
CA ILE A 308 6.26 -12.98 14.91
C ILE A 308 7.23 -14.07 14.49
N TYR A 309 8.30 -14.27 15.27
CA TYR A 309 9.29 -15.32 14.99
C TYR A 309 8.66 -16.72 15.00
N GLN A 310 7.80 -17.03 15.98
CA GLN A 310 7.13 -18.33 16.06
C GLN A 310 6.20 -18.57 14.86
N ALA A 311 5.45 -17.55 14.45
CA ALA A 311 4.58 -17.60 13.28
C ALA A 311 5.40 -17.90 12.02
N PHE A 312 6.47 -17.12 11.77
CA PHE A 312 7.39 -17.35 10.67
C PHE A 312 7.99 -18.77 10.67
N ASP A 313 8.41 -19.25 11.85
CA ASP A 313 9.14 -20.51 11.92
C ASP A 313 8.23 -21.73 11.70
N GLN A 314 6.99 -21.66 12.20
CA GLN A 314 6.12 -22.83 12.31
C GLN A 314 5.05 -22.94 11.23
N TRP A 315 4.38 -21.84 10.87
CA TRP A 315 3.12 -21.94 10.11
C TRP A 315 2.85 -20.80 9.09
N ALA A 316 3.54 -19.66 9.19
CA ALA A 316 3.36 -18.48 8.32
C ALA A 316 4.68 -17.98 7.73
N TYR A 317 5.44 -18.88 7.11
CA TYR A 317 6.69 -18.52 6.43
C TYR A 317 6.48 -17.52 5.29
N ASP A 318 5.39 -17.70 4.52
CA ASP A 318 5.08 -16.90 3.32
C ASP A 318 4.68 -15.44 3.66
N TYR A 319 4.42 -15.15 4.93
CA TYR A 319 4.08 -13.81 5.45
C TYR A 319 5.32 -13.02 5.88
N LEU A 320 6.54 -13.50 5.59
CA LEU A 320 7.80 -12.85 5.98
C LEU A 320 7.81 -11.35 5.60
N SER A 321 7.26 -11.01 4.44
CA SER A 321 7.24 -9.63 3.95
C SER A 321 6.50 -8.67 4.88
N LEU A 322 5.37 -9.10 5.42
CA LEU A 322 4.57 -8.33 6.37
C LEU A 322 5.15 -8.34 7.79
N MET A 323 6.03 -9.30 8.09
CA MET A 323 6.71 -9.41 9.39
C MET A 323 7.95 -8.52 9.50
N VAL A 324 8.61 -8.21 8.38
CA VAL A 324 9.84 -7.40 8.36
C VAL A 324 9.62 -5.96 8.85
N PRO A 325 8.61 -5.19 8.40
CA PRO A 325 8.40 -3.81 8.82
C PRO A 325 8.27 -3.60 10.34
N PRO A 326 7.44 -4.37 11.09
CA PRO A 326 7.36 -4.19 12.54
C PRO A 326 8.66 -4.62 13.24
N LEU A 327 9.34 -5.67 12.76
CA LEU A 327 10.64 -6.09 13.30
C LEU A 327 11.71 -5.00 13.12
N GLN A 328 11.79 -4.37 11.95
CA GLN A 328 12.69 -3.25 11.71
C GLN A 328 12.39 -2.07 12.65
N SER A 329 11.11 -1.77 12.87
CA SER A 329 10.68 -0.72 13.79
C SER A 329 11.10 -1.00 15.24
N PHE A 330 10.95 -2.25 15.71
CA PHE A 330 11.45 -2.69 17.02
C PHE A 330 12.97 -2.47 17.16
N ILE A 331 13.74 -2.88 16.15
CA ILE A 331 15.21 -2.77 16.15
C ILE A 331 15.66 -1.30 16.14
N ALA A 332 15.05 -0.48 15.27
CA ALA A 332 15.45 0.92 15.07
C ALA A 332 15.11 1.80 16.27
N LYS A 333 13.92 1.65 16.86
CA LYS A 333 13.45 2.53 17.94
C LYS A 333 14.00 2.18 19.31
N ASN A 334 14.26 0.91 19.59
CA ASN A 334 14.81 0.51 20.88
C ASN A 334 15.88 -0.59 20.76
N PRO A 335 17.06 -0.27 20.21
CA PRO A 335 18.14 -1.23 20.02
C PRO A 335 18.61 -1.84 21.35
N ASN A 336 18.50 -1.13 22.47
CA ASN A 336 18.89 -1.65 23.78
C ASN A 336 17.99 -2.80 24.26
N ILE A 337 16.66 -2.66 24.10
CA ILE A 337 15.72 -3.75 24.42
C ILE A 337 15.92 -4.90 23.44
N PHE A 338 16.10 -4.63 22.14
CA PHE A 338 16.40 -5.66 21.15
C PHE A 338 17.64 -6.49 21.51
N LEU A 339 18.76 -5.84 21.86
CA LEU A 339 20.03 -6.52 22.17
C LEU A 339 20.02 -7.32 23.48
N THR A 340 19.19 -6.92 24.46
CA THR A 340 19.14 -7.55 25.79
C THR A 340 17.91 -8.43 26.00
N GLY A 341 16.93 -8.32 25.10
CA GLY A 341 15.65 -8.99 25.16
C GLY A 341 15.76 -10.48 24.85
N GLN A 342 14.97 -11.26 25.56
CA GLN A 342 14.87 -12.70 25.42
C GLN A 342 13.45 -13.15 25.68
N ALA A 343 13.03 -14.22 25.01
CA ALA A 343 11.76 -14.89 25.27
C ALA A 343 11.97 -16.38 25.43
N ASN A 344 11.03 -17.03 26.12
CA ASN A 344 10.99 -18.48 26.22
C ASN A 344 10.16 -19.01 25.05
N LEU A 345 10.84 -19.52 24.02
CA LEU A 345 10.20 -20.23 22.93
C LEU A 345 9.92 -21.69 23.35
N PRO A 346 9.05 -22.42 22.62
CA PRO A 346 8.82 -23.85 22.87
C PRO A 346 10.11 -24.69 22.88
N GLU A 347 11.12 -24.30 22.10
CA GLU A 347 12.42 -24.97 22.02
C GLU A 347 13.41 -24.58 23.12
N GLY A 348 13.16 -23.49 23.85
CA GLY A 348 14.05 -22.95 24.88
C GLY A 348 14.13 -21.42 24.90
N PRO A 349 14.91 -20.85 25.83
CA PRO A 349 15.16 -19.41 25.85
C PRO A 349 15.99 -18.98 24.63
N SER A 350 15.49 -18.01 23.89
CA SER A 350 16.18 -17.40 22.74
C SER A 350 16.20 -15.89 22.89
N THR A 351 17.30 -15.26 22.48
CA THR A 351 17.40 -13.80 22.43
C THR A 351 16.70 -13.26 21.18
N TYR A 352 16.24 -12.01 21.21
CA TYR A 352 15.62 -11.40 20.03
C TYR A 352 16.57 -11.31 18.84
N ILE A 353 17.87 -11.11 19.10
CA ILE A 353 18.87 -11.11 18.05
C ILE A 353 19.05 -12.49 17.41
N ASP A 354 19.06 -13.56 18.21
CA ASP A 354 19.14 -14.92 17.67
C ASP A 354 17.92 -15.25 16.80
N MET A 355 16.72 -14.80 17.20
CA MET A 355 15.49 -14.98 16.41
C MET A 355 15.64 -14.35 15.01
N VAL A 356 16.06 -13.09 14.92
CA VAL A 356 16.26 -12.42 13.62
C VAL A 356 17.33 -13.14 12.79
N PHE A 357 18.45 -13.53 13.39
CA PHE A 357 19.49 -14.26 12.67
C PHE A 357 19.01 -15.60 12.14
N GLN A 358 18.19 -16.32 12.91
CA GLN A 358 17.60 -17.58 12.47
C GLN A 358 16.59 -17.36 11.34
N MET A 359 15.78 -16.30 11.38
CA MET A 359 14.89 -15.94 10.28
C MET A 359 15.68 -15.72 8.99
N VAL A 360 16.68 -14.84 9.03
CA VAL A 360 17.50 -14.53 7.86
C VAL A 360 18.27 -15.77 7.37
N ALA A 361 18.84 -16.56 8.28
CA ALA A 361 19.55 -17.77 7.91
C ALA A 361 18.63 -18.81 7.23
N LYS A 362 17.42 -19.02 7.77
CA LYS A 362 16.42 -19.94 7.21
C LYS A 362 16.00 -19.49 5.81
N THR A 363 15.69 -18.21 5.63
CA THR A 363 15.27 -17.67 4.33
C THR A 363 16.39 -17.69 3.29
N VAL A 364 17.59 -17.27 3.65
CA VAL A 364 18.73 -17.18 2.72
C VAL A 364 19.22 -18.55 2.28
N ALA A 365 19.22 -19.53 3.19
CA ALA A 365 19.70 -20.90 2.93
C ALA A 365 18.64 -21.80 2.26
N ASN A 366 17.37 -21.41 2.28
CA ASN A 366 16.30 -22.16 1.64
C ASN A 366 16.28 -21.88 0.14
N ASP A 367 16.55 -22.91 -0.67
CA ASP A 367 16.56 -22.81 -2.14
C ASP A 367 15.16 -22.57 -2.74
N ARG A 368 14.10 -22.74 -1.96
CA ARG A 368 12.72 -22.47 -2.38
C ARG A 368 12.27 -21.03 -2.14
N SER A 369 13.03 -20.26 -1.37
CA SER A 369 12.68 -18.87 -1.10
C SER A 369 12.69 -18.06 -2.39
N THR A 370 11.73 -17.17 -2.54
CA THR A 370 11.70 -16.24 -3.67
C THR A 370 12.87 -15.25 -3.57
N GLU A 371 13.28 -14.63 -4.69
CA GLU A 371 14.29 -13.56 -4.63
C GLU A 371 13.81 -12.41 -3.75
N SER A 372 12.51 -12.07 -3.79
CA SER A 372 11.91 -11.04 -2.97
C SER A 372 12.05 -11.33 -1.47
N GLU A 373 11.68 -12.54 -1.01
CA GLU A 373 11.82 -12.95 0.39
C GLU A 373 13.27 -12.86 0.89
N VAL A 374 14.23 -13.28 0.04
CA VAL A 374 15.65 -13.20 0.38
C VAL A 374 16.08 -11.74 0.53
N ARG A 375 15.66 -10.85 -0.38
CA ARG A 375 15.98 -9.40 -0.28
C ARG A 375 15.39 -8.81 1.00
N GLN A 376 14.12 -9.09 1.29
CA GLN A 376 13.42 -8.60 2.48
C GLN A 376 14.07 -9.11 3.76
N ALA A 377 14.45 -10.39 3.84
CA ALA A 377 15.22 -10.91 4.98
C ALA A 377 16.55 -10.18 5.19
N LEU A 378 17.29 -9.87 4.11
CA LEU A 378 18.57 -9.17 4.19
C LEU A 378 18.43 -7.74 4.74
N THR A 379 17.29 -7.08 4.56
CA THR A 379 17.04 -5.76 5.15
C THR A 379 17.05 -5.77 6.69
N LEU A 380 16.74 -6.91 7.33
CA LEU A 380 16.85 -7.05 8.80
C LEU A 380 18.31 -6.91 9.27
N PHE A 381 19.27 -7.46 8.51
CA PHE A 381 20.70 -7.22 8.80
C PHE A 381 21.09 -5.77 8.61
N MET A 382 20.54 -5.08 7.61
CA MET A 382 20.74 -3.65 7.44
C MET A 382 20.21 -2.87 8.65
N SER A 383 18.98 -3.16 9.09
CA SER A 383 18.36 -2.53 10.28
C SER A 383 19.22 -2.71 11.53
N ILE A 384 19.76 -3.92 11.76
CA ILE A 384 20.68 -4.20 12.88
C ILE A 384 21.97 -3.38 12.76
N LEU A 385 22.61 -3.38 11.58
CA LEU A 385 23.87 -2.66 11.33
C LEU A 385 23.72 -1.14 11.49
N HIS A 386 22.58 -0.58 11.08
CA HIS A 386 22.31 0.85 11.15
C HIS A 386 21.91 1.32 12.55
N SER A 387 21.23 0.46 13.32
CA SER A 387 20.62 0.84 14.60
C SER A 387 21.45 0.48 15.83
N CYS A 388 22.45 -0.41 15.70
CA CYS A 388 23.25 -0.90 16.83
C CYS A 388 24.75 -0.56 16.76
N PRO A 389 25.16 0.71 16.52
CA PRO A 389 26.56 1.08 16.30
C PRO A 389 27.46 0.70 17.49
N GLY A 390 28.56 -0.04 17.20
CA GLY A 390 29.59 -0.42 18.17
C GLY A 390 29.20 -1.53 19.17
N GLN A 391 28.01 -2.12 19.05
CA GLN A 391 27.50 -3.13 20.00
C GLN A 391 27.45 -4.55 19.43
N ILE A 392 27.64 -4.71 18.11
CA ILE A 392 27.41 -5.96 17.38
C ILE A 392 28.67 -6.51 16.68
N ASP A 393 29.86 -6.02 17.04
CA ASP A 393 31.14 -6.49 16.48
C ASP A 393 31.29 -8.02 16.44
N PRO A 394 30.91 -8.79 17.50
CA PRO A 394 31.00 -10.25 17.47
C PRO A 394 30.08 -10.94 16.45
N LEU A 395 29.06 -10.24 15.96
CA LEU A 395 28.04 -10.77 15.04
C LEU A 395 28.39 -10.51 13.57
N LEU A 396 29.28 -9.55 13.29
CA LEU A 396 29.72 -9.24 11.93
C LEU A 396 30.27 -10.46 11.15
N PRO A 397 31.04 -11.38 11.77
CA PRO A 397 31.49 -12.59 11.09
C PRO A 397 30.35 -13.52 10.66
N VAL A 398 29.26 -13.58 11.43
CA VAL A 398 28.08 -14.41 11.15
C VAL A 398 27.24 -13.81 10.03
N ILE A 399 27.03 -12.49 10.04
CA ILE A 399 26.40 -11.76 8.94
C ILE A 399 27.15 -12.04 7.64
N ASN A 400 28.49 -11.87 7.66
CA ASN A 400 29.35 -12.13 6.51
C ASN A 400 29.27 -13.57 6.01
N GLU A 401 29.17 -14.55 6.92
CA GLU A 401 29.05 -15.95 6.52
C GLU A 401 27.83 -16.20 5.65
N LEU A 402 26.67 -15.69 6.06
CA LEU A 402 25.41 -15.85 5.36
C LEU A 402 25.40 -15.10 4.03
N VAL A 403 25.73 -13.80 4.04
CA VAL A 403 25.61 -12.97 2.83
C VAL A 403 26.63 -13.32 1.77
N LEU A 404 27.88 -13.65 2.16
CA LEU A 404 28.91 -14.08 1.20
C LEU A 404 28.65 -15.49 0.68
N GLY A 405 28.08 -16.38 1.51
CA GLY A 405 27.61 -17.68 1.07
C GLY A 405 26.59 -17.57 -0.06
N LYS A 406 25.58 -16.69 0.12
CA LYS A 406 24.57 -16.41 -0.91
C LYS A 406 25.17 -15.71 -2.14
N LEU A 407 26.10 -14.77 -1.94
CA LEU A 407 26.77 -14.07 -3.04
C LEU A 407 27.51 -15.04 -3.97
N GLY A 408 28.17 -16.05 -3.40
CA GLY A 408 28.87 -17.08 -4.18
C GLY A 408 27.93 -17.87 -5.10
N GLN A 409 26.68 -18.09 -4.69
CA GLN A 409 25.66 -18.75 -5.51
C GLN A 409 25.12 -17.80 -6.60
N GLN A 410 25.02 -16.50 -6.29
CA GLN A 410 24.39 -15.49 -7.13
C GLN A 410 25.35 -14.77 -8.09
N ILE A 411 26.66 -15.07 -8.03
CA ILE A 411 27.70 -14.31 -8.76
C ILE A 411 27.50 -14.27 -10.28
N ASN A 412 26.94 -15.35 -10.84
CA ASN A 412 26.68 -15.53 -12.27
C ASN A 412 25.20 -15.38 -12.65
N SER A 413 24.32 -14.99 -11.70
CA SER A 413 22.91 -14.78 -12.01
C SER A 413 22.74 -13.66 -13.03
N GLU A 414 21.86 -13.85 -14.01
CA GLU A 414 21.53 -12.82 -15.01
C GLU A 414 20.85 -11.63 -14.34
N VAL A 415 19.96 -11.91 -13.38
CA VAL A 415 19.26 -10.90 -12.57
C VAL A 415 20.13 -10.50 -11.37
N PRO A 416 20.53 -9.21 -11.24
CA PRO A 416 21.46 -8.78 -10.21
C PRO A 416 20.80 -8.45 -8.86
N LEU A 417 19.48 -8.52 -8.74
CA LEU A 417 18.71 -7.94 -7.63
C LEU A 417 19.14 -8.48 -6.26
N THR A 418 19.22 -9.80 -6.10
CA THR A 418 19.73 -10.41 -4.86
C THR A 418 21.20 -10.03 -4.57
N ARG A 419 22.05 -9.90 -5.60
CA ARG A 419 23.44 -9.42 -5.41
C ARG A 419 23.47 -7.98 -4.91
N ILE A 420 22.59 -7.12 -5.45
CA ILE A 420 22.49 -5.72 -5.04
C ILE A 420 22.08 -5.61 -3.57
N ALA A 421 21.09 -6.40 -3.11
CA ALA A 421 20.71 -6.48 -1.71
C ALA A 421 21.89 -6.94 -0.81
N ILE A 422 22.68 -7.90 -1.26
CA ILE A 422 23.90 -8.31 -0.54
C ILE A 422 24.92 -7.17 -0.47
N TYR A 423 25.13 -6.42 -1.55
CA TYR A 423 26.00 -5.24 -1.53
C TYR A 423 25.50 -4.15 -0.58
N GLN A 424 24.18 -3.99 -0.42
CA GLN A 424 23.61 -3.08 0.58
C GLN A 424 23.97 -3.51 2.01
N VAL A 425 23.91 -4.81 2.32
CA VAL A 425 24.36 -5.33 3.63
C VAL A 425 25.86 -5.11 3.81
N LEU A 426 26.70 -5.42 2.82
CA LEU A 426 28.15 -5.20 2.88
C LEU A 426 28.52 -3.71 2.99
N GLY A 427 27.81 -2.84 2.29
CA GLY A 427 27.96 -1.38 2.40
C GLY A 427 27.60 -0.87 3.78
N SER A 428 26.54 -1.42 4.37
CA SER A 428 26.13 -1.16 5.75
C SER A 428 27.19 -1.63 6.76
N ALA A 429 27.78 -2.82 6.54
CA ALA A 429 28.85 -3.36 7.37
C ALA A 429 30.14 -2.53 7.28
N LEU A 430 30.52 -2.08 6.08
CA LEU A 430 31.64 -1.16 5.86
C LEU A 430 31.42 0.20 6.52
N TYR A 431 30.19 0.72 6.48
CA TYR A 431 29.85 1.97 7.18
C TYR A 431 29.92 1.80 8.71
N TYR A 432 29.43 0.67 9.21
CA TYR A 432 29.44 0.31 10.63
C TYR A 432 30.87 0.19 11.19
N ASN A 433 31.71 -0.67 10.60
CA ASN A 433 33.09 -0.88 11.03
C ASN A 433 33.98 -1.35 9.86
N PRO A 434 34.59 -0.42 9.10
CA PRO A 434 35.31 -0.77 7.88
C PRO A 434 36.56 -1.63 8.15
N GLN A 435 37.17 -1.51 9.33
CA GLN A 435 38.37 -2.29 9.67
C GLN A 435 38.02 -3.75 9.95
N LEU A 436 36.95 -4.01 10.70
CA LEU A 436 36.51 -5.37 11.03
C LEU A 436 35.95 -6.07 9.78
N GLU A 437 35.16 -5.34 8.98
CA GLU A 437 34.58 -5.87 7.74
C GLU A 437 35.66 -6.31 6.74
N LEU A 438 36.68 -5.45 6.50
CA LEU A 438 37.82 -5.83 5.66
C LEU A 438 38.58 -7.04 6.20
N ALA A 439 38.74 -7.14 7.53
CA ALA A 439 39.42 -8.28 8.14
C ALA A 439 38.67 -9.59 7.89
N GLU A 440 37.33 -9.58 7.94
CA GLU A 440 36.51 -10.77 7.64
C GLU A 440 36.55 -11.15 6.15
N LEU A 441 36.54 -10.17 5.24
CA LEU A 441 36.69 -10.42 3.80
C LEU A 441 38.07 -11.01 3.46
N GLU A 442 39.15 -10.49 4.06
CA GLU A 442 40.52 -10.97 3.87
C GLU A 442 40.74 -12.37 4.45
N LYS A 443 40.20 -12.63 5.65
CA LYS A 443 40.23 -13.95 6.29
C LYS A 443 39.60 -15.03 5.41
N ARG A 444 38.60 -14.66 4.61
CA ARG A 444 37.92 -15.55 3.65
C ARG A 444 38.59 -15.56 2.26
N GLY A 445 39.53 -14.67 1.99
CA GLY A 445 40.24 -14.58 0.70
C GLY A 445 39.38 -14.09 -0.46
N VAL A 446 38.27 -13.40 -0.18
CA VAL A 446 37.27 -12.99 -1.19
C VAL A 446 37.29 -11.50 -1.51
N THR A 447 38.04 -10.68 -0.78
CA THR A 447 38.08 -9.21 -0.90
C THR A 447 38.17 -8.73 -2.35
N GLN A 448 39.18 -9.18 -3.11
CA GLN A 448 39.36 -8.74 -4.50
C GLN A 448 38.15 -9.07 -5.39
N GLN A 449 37.58 -10.26 -5.23
CA GLN A 449 36.48 -10.76 -6.05
C GLN A 449 35.20 -9.97 -5.78
N VAL A 450 34.87 -9.78 -4.49
CA VAL A 450 33.69 -9.03 -4.04
C VAL A 450 33.73 -7.60 -4.56
N PHE A 451 34.82 -6.87 -4.31
CA PHE A 451 34.92 -5.47 -4.73
C PHE A 451 34.94 -5.30 -6.25
N SER A 452 35.61 -6.20 -6.99
CA SER A 452 35.63 -6.13 -8.46
C SER A 452 34.24 -6.34 -9.06
N LYS A 453 33.48 -7.32 -8.55
CA LYS A 453 32.13 -7.62 -9.03
C LYS A 453 31.13 -6.54 -8.59
N TRP A 454 31.22 -6.07 -7.35
CA TRP A 454 30.41 -4.96 -6.83
C TRP A 454 30.60 -3.70 -7.67
N LEU A 455 31.84 -3.29 -7.95
CA LEU A 455 32.10 -2.13 -8.82
C LEU A 455 31.57 -2.29 -10.25
N THR A 456 31.53 -3.52 -10.76
CA THR A 456 30.96 -3.81 -12.07
C THR A 456 29.44 -3.61 -12.05
N ASP A 457 28.76 -4.17 -11.05
CA ASP A 457 27.31 -4.05 -10.91
C ASP A 457 26.90 -2.60 -10.56
N ALA A 458 27.69 -1.90 -9.73
CA ALA A 458 27.46 -0.51 -9.35
C ALA A 458 27.50 0.50 -10.51
N ASN A 459 28.23 0.19 -11.59
CA ASN A 459 28.38 1.08 -12.74
C ASN A 459 27.28 0.94 -13.80
N GLY A 460 26.48 -0.14 -13.77
CA GLY A 460 25.52 -0.42 -14.84
C GLY A 460 24.19 -1.05 -14.42
N ASN A 461 24.07 -1.55 -13.19
CA ASN A 461 22.92 -2.35 -12.74
C ASN A 461 22.26 -1.81 -11.46
N MET A 462 22.72 -0.67 -10.90
CA MET A 462 22.17 -0.08 -9.68
C MET A 462 21.44 1.22 -9.99
N ASP A 463 20.11 1.15 -10.05
CA ASP A 463 19.27 2.33 -10.33
C ASP A 463 18.60 2.88 -9.06
N LYS A 464 18.25 2.01 -8.10
CA LYS A 464 17.56 2.39 -6.86
C LYS A 464 18.42 3.28 -5.94
N TRP A 465 17.79 4.29 -5.35
CA TRP A 465 18.43 5.29 -4.46
C TRP A 465 19.17 4.64 -3.29
N LEU A 466 18.52 3.72 -2.56
CA LEU A 466 19.08 3.10 -1.36
C LEU A 466 20.36 2.30 -1.67
N ALA A 467 20.37 1.58 -2.79
CA ALA A 467 21.54 0.81 -3.24
C ALA A 467 22.73 1.71 -3.55
N LYS A 468 22.48 2.85 -4.23
CA LYS A 468 23.49 3.87 -4.52
C LYS A 468 24.02 4.51 -3.22
N LYS A 469 23.11 4.93 -2.33
CA LYS A 469 23.44 5.54 -1.02
C LYS A 469 24.35 4.65 -0.18
N LEU A 470 23.95 3.39 0.05
CA LEU A 470 24.73 2.46 0.88
C LEU A 470 26.06 2.07 0.24
N THR A 471 26.13 2.02 -1.09
CA THR A 471 27.41 1.86 -1.81
C THR A 471 28.32 3.06 -1.59
N ILE A 472 27.81 4.29 -1.71
CA ILE A 472 28.59 5.51 -1.47
C ILE A 472 29.10 5.54 -0.02
N LEU A 473 28.21 5.40 0.95
CA LEU A 473 28.53 5.46 2.37
C LEU A 473 29.52 4.36 2.79
N GLY A 474 29.28 3.11 2.35
CA GLY A 474 30.14 1.98 2.66
C GLY A 474 31.54 2.12 2.04
N LEU A 475 31.63 2.36 0.74
CA LEU A 475 32.93 2.49 0.06
C LEU A 475 33.70 3.73 0.51
N ALA A 476 33.02 4.86 0.77
CA ALA A 476 33.68 6.04 1.31
C ALA A 476 34.31 5.76 2.69
N SER A 477 33.68 4.93 3.52
CA SER A 477 34.18 4.60 4.86
C SER A 477 35.57 3.95 4.85
N LEU A 478 35.97 3.32 3.75
CA LEU A 478 37.33 2.78 3.56
C LEU A 478 38.40 3.88 3.59
N PHE A 479 38.10 5.08 3.09
CA PHE A 479 39.06 6.19 3.05
C PHE A 479 39.32 6.82 4.43
N LYS A 480 38.52 6.46 5.44
CA LYS A 480 38.82 6.83 6.84
C LYS A 480 39.99 6.04 7.40
N LEU A 481 40.29 4.87 6.84
CA LEU A 481 41.39 4.02 7.28
C LEU A 481 42.73 4.48 6.70
N PRO A 482 43.84 4.37 7.44
CA PRO A 482 45.16 4.62 6.90
C PRO A 482 45.46 3.70 5.70
N THR A 483 46.05 4.24 4.64
CA THR A 483 46.31 3.49 3.39
C THR A 483 47.19 2.24 3.63
N THR A 484 48.05 2.29 4.65
CA THR A 484 48.91 1.17 5.07
C THR A 484 48.14 0.01 5.70
N SER A 485 46.96 0.28 6.27
CA SER A 485 46.10 -0.72 6.91
C SER A 485 45.19 -1.45 5.92
N LEU A 486 44.98 -0.87 4.74
CA LEU A 486 44.19 -1.48 3.67
C LEU A 486 44.92 -2.69 3.09
N PRO A 487 44.18 -3.78 2.74
CA PRO A 487 44.72 -4.90 1.98
C PRO A 487 45.34 -4.47 0.65
N GLU A 488 46.30 -5.23 0.13
CA GLU A 488 47.02 -4.88 -1.11
C GLU A 488 46.09 -4.75 -2.32
N SER A 489 45.09 -5.64 -2.42
CA SER A 489 44.05 -5.63 -3.45
C SER A 489 43.25 -4.32 -3.44
N ILE A 490 42.81 -3.88 -2.26
CA ILE A 490 42.06 -2.64 -2.08
C ILE A 490 42.94 -1.42 -2.29
N ARG A 491 44.17 -1.44 -1.77
CA ARG A 491 45.14 -0.33 -1.94
C ARG A 491 45.41 -0.02 -3.40
N ALA A 492 45.54 -1.06 -4.23
CA ALA A 492 45.69 -0.91 -5.68
C ALA A 492 44.40 -0.41 -6.37
N ALA A 493 43.23 -0.75 -5.83
CA ALA A 493 41.92 -0.36 -6.36
C ALA A 493 41.42 1.01 -5.87
N VAL A 494 42.11 1.68 -4.93
CA VAL A 494 41.70 2.99 -4.37
C VAL A 494 41.31 4.03 -5.44
N PRO A 495 42.07 4.24 -6.54
CA PRO A 495 41.68 5.20 -7.56
C PRO A 495 40.35 4.84 -8.26
N GLN A 496 40.08 3.55 -8.45
CA GLN A 496 38.84 3.06 -9.08
C GLN A 496 37.65 3.20 -8.12
N LEU A 497 37.83 2.83 -6.84
CA LEU A 497 36.82 3.00 -5.80
C LEU A 497 36.44 4.48 -5.63
N LEU A 498 37.44 5.36 -5.58
CA LEU A 498 37.23 6.80 -5.47
C LEU A 498 36.46 7.34 -6.68
N THR A 499 36.83 6.90 -7.89
CA THR A 499 36.13 7.27 -9.12
C THR A 499 34.66 6.85 -9.09
N ALA A 500 34.37 5.60 -8.72
CA ALA A 500 33.02 5.08 -8.66
C ALA A 500 32.15 5.85 -7.65
N VAL A 501 32.65 6.06 -6.43
CA VAL A 501 31.92 6.77 -5.38
C VAL A 501 31.65 8.23 -5.76
N VAL A 502 32.63 8.93 -6.35
CA VAL A 502 32.47 10.32 -6.81
C VAL A 502 31.42 10.44 -7.91
N ILE A 503 31.49 9.58 -8.93
CA ILE A 503 30.53 9.60 -10.04
C ILE A 503 29.12 9.28 -9.54
N MET A 504 28.98 8.24 -8.71
CA MET A 504 27.68 7.84 -8.16
C MET A 504 27.06 8.94 -7.28
N THR A 505 27.87 9.64 -6.47
CA THR A 505 27.41 10.76 -5.65
C THR A 505 26.87 11.92 -6.48
N ILE A 506 27.53 12.23 -7.60
CA ILE A 506 27.06 13.29 -8.52
C ILE A 506 25.76 12.87 -9.19
N LYS A 507 25.69 11.65 -9.72
CA LYS A 507 24.47 11.13 -10.36
C LYS A 507 23.28 11.15 -9.39
N LEU A 508 23.46 10.66 -8.17
CA LEU A 508 22.41 10.62 -7.14
C LEU A 508 21.90 12.03 -6.82
N LYS A 509 22.79 13.02 -6.78
CA LYS A 509 22.43 14.42 -6.58
C LYS A 509 21.67 15.01 -7.77
N GLU A 510 22.13 14.76 -9.00
CA GLU A 510 21.48 15.25 -10.22
C GLU A 510 20.07 14.66 -10.38
N GLU A 511 19.88 13.39 -10.03
CA GLU A 511 18.59 12.71 -9.95
C GLU A 511 17.67 13.39 -8.90
N GLY A 512 18.17 13.63 -7.68
CA GLY A 512 17.40 14.30 -6.63
C GLY A 512 17.00 15.75 -6.95
N GLU A 513 17.88 16.52 -7.61
CA GLU A 513 17.57 17.90 -8.06
C GLU A 513 16.56 17.94 -9.21
N SER A 514 16.48 16.88 -10.02
CA SER A 514 15.50 16.76 -11.11
C SER A 514 14.13 16.46 -10.54
N ASN A 515 14.04 15.50 -9.60
CA ASN A 515 12.79 15.16 -8.92
C ASN A 515 12.23 16.34 -8.10
N GLN A 516 13.09 17.17 -7.49
CA GLN A 516 12.65 18.38 -6.77
C GLN A 516 12.15 19.52 -7.68
N LYS A 517 12.52 19.54 -8.97
CA LYS A 517 12.04 20.55 -9.92
C LYS A 517 10.69 20.20 -10.54
N ASP A 518 10.36 18.91 -10.60
CA ASP A 518 8.99 18.43 -10.93
C ASP A 518 8.07 18.39 -9.69
N GLY A 519 8.61 18.33 -8.48
CA GLY A 519 7.84 18.20 -7.23
C GLY A 519 7.10 19.44 -6.71
N GLY A 520 6.67 20.34 -7.59
CA GLY A 520 5.79 21.45 -7.26
C GLY A 520 4.36 21.16 -7.69
N VAL A 521 3.57 20.59 -6.76
CA VAL A 521 2.22 20.00 -6.93
C VAL A 521 2.30 18.49 -7.21
N GLY A 522 2.05 17.69 -6.18
CA GLY A 522 1.59 16.31 -6.31
C GLY A 522 0.18 16.30 -6.90
N GLY A 523 0.11 16.60 -8.18
CA GLY A 523 -1.00 16.33 -9.05
C GLY A 523 -0.34 15.72 -10.26
N GLU A 524 -0.57 14.43 -10.47
CA GLU A 524 -0.31 13.77 -11.73
C GLU A 524 -1.00 14.62 -12.82
N ASP A 525 -0.22 15.41 -13.55
CA ASP A 525 -0.68 16.11 -14.75
C ASP A 525 -0.84 15.06 -15.87
N GLU A 526 -1.82 14.16 -15.69
CA GLU A 526 -2.58 13.61 -16.79
C GLU A 526 -3.61 14.66 -17.22
N ASN A 527 -3.19 15.75 -17.86
CA ASN A 527 -4.09 16.67 -18.55
C ASN A 527 -3.37 17.52 -19.61
N GLU A 528 -2.89 16.87 -20.67
CA GLU A 528 -2.97 17.42 -22.02
C GLU A 528 -3.55 16.34 -22.95
N LEU A 529 -4.83 16.03 -22.75
CA LEU A 529 -5.66 15.50 -23.84
C LEU A 529 -5.91 16.68 -24.78
N ASP A 530 -5.17 16.68 -25.89
CA ASP A 530 -5.49 17.48 -27.07
C ASP A 530 -7.00 17.40 -27.35
N GLU A 531 -7.66 18.55 -27.38
CA GLU A 531 -9.00 18.72 -27.95
C GLU A 531 -8.91 18.46 -29.45
N GLU A 532 -8.91 17.19 -29.87
CA GLU A 532 -9.20 16.79 -31.25
C GLU A 532 -10.31 15.72 -31.26
N ASP A 533 -11.49 16.18 -31.68
CA ASP A 533 -12.65 15.45 -32.19
C ASP A 533 -13.29 14.37 -31.30
N ALA A 534 -14.29 14.84 -30.54
CA ALA A 534 -15.32 14.02 -29.91
C ALA A 534 -16.20 13.29 -30.95
N ASP A 535 -15.78 12.11 -31.39
CA ASP A 535 -16.65 11.10 -31.99
C ASP A 535 -16.60 9.80 -31.15
N ASP A 536 -17.74 9.51 -30.51
CA ASP A 536 -18.31 8.20 -30.12
C ASP A 536 -17.35 7.04 -29.76
N ASP A 537 -16.61 7.13 -28.64
CA ASP A 537 -15.93 5.96 -28.05
C ASP A 537 -16.18 5.86 -26.54
N GLY A 538 -17.31 5.26 -26.17
CA GLY A 538 -17.63 4.98 -24.76
C GLY A 538 -18.61 3.83 -24.62
N VAL A 539 -18.04 2.63 -24.43
CA VAL A 539 -18.66 1.31 -24.24
C VAL A 539 -18.90 0.50 -25.53
N GLU A 540 -17.94 -0.38 -25.85
CA GLU A 540 -18.11 -1.48 -26.80
C GLU A 540 -19.36 -2.28 -26.42
N GLY A 541 -20.32 -2.28 -27.34
CA GLY A 541 -21.50 -3.11 -27.18
C GLY A 541 -22.83 -2.37 -27.07
N PHE A 542 -22.88 -1.04 -26.99
CA PHE A 542 -24.11 -0.32 -26.64
C PHE A 542 -24.48 0.80 -27.63
N SER A 543 -24.08 0.71 -28.89
CA SER A 543 -24.45 1.69 -29.92
C SER A 543 -25.95 1.61 -30.24
N GLU A 544 -26.68 2.74 -30.14
CA GLU A 544 -28.07 2.85 -30.62
C GLU A 544 -28.15 2.93 -32.15
N ASP A 545 -27.01 3.08 -32.83
CA ASP A 545 -26.90 3.38 -34.25
C ASP A 545 -26.36 2.19 -35.06
N GLN A 546 -25.79 1.18 -34.39
CA GLN A 546 -25.35 -0.09 -34.97
C GLN A 546 -25.47 -1.25 -33.97
N ASP A 547 -26.07 -2.36 -34.40
CA ASP A 547 -25.98 -3.62 -33.67
C ASP A 547 -24.52 -4.08 -33.57
N VAL A 548 -24.12 -4.54 -32.39
CA VAL A 548 -22.79 -5.12 -32.14
C VAL A 548 -22.66 -6.42 -32.93
N THR A 549 -21.65 -6.51 -33.79
CA THR A 549 -21.27 -7.77 -34.42
C THR A 549 -20.60 -8.68 -33.38
N ASN A 550 -20.94 -9.97 -33.40
CA ASN A 550 -20.33 -10.94 -32.51
C ASN A 550 -18.82 -11.02 -32.79
N GLU A 551 -17.97 -10.84 -31.78
CA GLU A 551 -16.51 -11.02 -31.87
C GLU A 551 -16.14 -12.37 -32.50
N MET A 552 -16.94 -13.41 -32.24
CA MET A 552 -16.77 -14.74 -32.84
C MET A 552 -16.96 -14.74 -34.37
N ASP A 553 -17.87 -13.92 -34.90
CA ASP A 553 -18.15 -13.83 -36.35
C ASP A 553 -17.09 -12.98 -37.08
N GLU A 554 -16.55 -11.97 -36.41
CA GLU A 554 -15.43 -11.18 -36.92
C GLU A 554 -14.11 -11.94 -36.86
N ALA A 555 -13.84 -12.63 -35.75
CA ALA A 555 -12.71 -13.54 -35.59
C ALA A 555 -12.73 -14.66 -36.64
N TYR A 556 -13.91 -15.21 -36.97
CA TYR A 556 -14.05 -16.23 -38.01
C TYR A 556 -13.76 -15.70 -39.42
N LYS A 557 -14.16 -14.46 -39.74
CA LYS A 557 -13.82 -13.80 -41.02
C LYS A 557 -12.33 -13.41 -41.11
N LYS A 558 -11.73 -13.01 -40.00
CA LYS A 558 -10.30 -12.68 -39.88
C LYS A 558 -9.42 -13.93 -40.00
N ALA A 559 -9.85 -15.04 -39.39
CA ALA A 559 -9.21 -16.35 -39.46
C ALA A 559 -9.21 -16.97 -40.88
N LEU A 560 -10.19 -16.62 -41.74
CA LEU A 560 -10.21 -17.08 -43.13
C LEU A 560 -9.20 -16.36 -44.04
N ASN A 561 -8.72 -15.17 -43.65
CA ASN A 561 -7.92 -14.28 -44.50
C ASN A 561 -6.44 -14.13 -44.07
N GLY A 562 -6.03 -14.66 -42.91
CA GLY A 562 -4.70 -14.42 -42.35
C GLY A 562 -4.02 -15.67 -41.81
N VAL A 563 -3.53 -16.53 -42.70
CA VAL A 563 -2.60 -17.61 -42.32
C VAL A 563 -1.17 -17.04 -42.28
N SER A 564 -0.66 -16.73 -41.08
CA SER A 564 0.74 -16.94 -40.64
C SER A 564 1.11 -16.08 -39.42
N GLY A 565 1.17 -16.69 -38.22
CA GLY A 565 1.87 -16.11 -37.06
C GLY A 565 1.06 -16.03 -35.76
N TRP A 566 0.49 -17.13 -35.29
CA TRP A 566 -0.49 -17.15 -34.18
C TRP A 566 -0.19 -18.19 -33.07
N GLU A 567 1.08 -18.57 -32.87
CA GLU A 567 1.44 -19.53 -31.80
C GLU A 567 1.96 -18.88 -30.50
N ASP A 568 2.53 -17.66 -30.54
CA ASP A 568 3.11 -17.02 -29.34
C ASP A 568 2.09 -16.26 -28.46
N ASP A 569 1.15 -15.54 -29.08
CA ASP A 569 0.21 -14.67 -28.33
C ASP A 569 -0.90 -15.44 -27.61
N MET A 570 -1.27 -16.63 -28.09
CA MET A 570 -2.33 -17.45 -27.48
C MET A 570 -1.85 -18.15 -26.20
N ALA A 571 -0.54 -18.42 -26.07
CA ALA A 571 0.05 -18.93 -24.83
C ALA A 571 0.02 -17.86 -23.72
N LYS A 572 0.25 -16.60 -24.09
CA LYS A 572 0.18 -15.44 -23.18
C LYS A 572 -1.25 -15.17 -22.68
N PHE A 573 -2.25 -15.40 -23.53
CA PHE A 573 -3.66 -15.21 -23.21
C PHE A 573 -4.28 -16.36 -22.39
N LEU A 574 -3.95 -17.63 -22.70
CA LEU A 574 -4.56 -18.80 -22.05
C LEU A 574 -3.91 -19.22 -20.73
N ILE A 575 -2.67 -18.79 -20.47
CA ILE A 575 -1.93 -19.15 -19.24
C ILE A 575 -2.06 -18.04 -18.18
N GLY A 576 -2.90 -17.02 -18.40
CA GLY A 576 -3.08 -15.97 -17.42
C GLY A 576 -1.77 -15.24 -17.17
N GLY A 577 -1.48 -14.25 -18.01
CA GLY A 577 -0.55 -13.19 -17.64
C GLY A 577 -1.10 -12.44 -16.43
N PHE A 578 -0.93 -13.04 -15.24
CA PHE A 578 -0.47 -12.27 -14.11
C PHE A 578 0.86 -11.69 -14.59
N ASP A 579 0.81 -10.47 -15.12
CA ASP A 579 2.00 -9.64 -15.08
C ASP A 579 2.39 -9.62 -13.61
N ASP A 580 3.55 -10.20 -13.34
CA ASP A 580 4.31 -10.15 -12.10
C ASP A 580 4.79 -8.69 -11.86
N ASP A 581 3.88 -7.71 -12.03
CA ASP A 581 4.04 -6.35 -11.50
C ASP A 581 3.88 -6.33 -9.97
N ALA A 582 3.94 -7.50 -9.33
CA ALA A 582 4.21 -7.69 -7.90
C ALA A 582 5.70 -7.49 -7.54
N ASP A 583 6.58 -7.26 -8.52
CA ASP A 583 8.00 -6.94 -8.29
C ASP A 583 8.26 -5.46 -7.92
N ASP A 584 7.21 -4.64 -7.83
CA ASP A 584 7.27 -3.19 -7.53
C ASP A 584 6.80 -2.82 -6.12
N TYR A 585 6.95 -3.74 -5.15
CA TYR A 585 7.04 -3.32 -3.75
C TYR A 585 8.38 -2.59 -3.57
N ASP A 586 8.35 -1.27 -3.74
CA ASP A 586 9.35 -0.40 -3.17
C ASP A 586 9.36 -0.62 -1.66
N ASP A 587 10.34 -1.39 -1.18
CA ASP A 587 10.62 -1.51 0.25
C ASP A 587 10.92 -0.09 0.76
N ASP A 588 9.95 0.56 1.39
CA ASP A 588 10.05 1.78 2.21
C ASP A 588 10.96 1.53 3.43
N PHE A 589 12.20 1.14 3.16
CA PHE A 589 13.21 0.89 4.17
C PHE A 589 13.66 2.22 4.75
N THR A 590 13.18 2.52 5.95
CA THR A 590 13.59 3.69 6.71
C THR A 590 14.74 3.32 7.65
N SER A 591 15.77 4.17 7.71
CA SER A 591 16.96 3.94 8.51
C SER A 591 17.54 5.23 9.10
N PRO A 592 18.25 5.15 10.25
CA PRO A 592 19.06 6.27 10.74
C PRO A 592 20.02 6.87 9.69
N LEU A 593 20.41 6.08 8.68
CA LEU A 593 21.26 6.55 7.59
C LEU A 593 20.56 7.50 6.62
N ASP A 594 19.23 7.57 6.60
CA ASP A 594 18.49 8.48 5.72
C ASP A 594 18.83 9.94 6.02
N ASN A 595 19.11 10.25 7.28
CA ASN A 595 19.56 11.56 7.75
C ASN A 595 21.02 11.89 7.39
N VAL A 596 21.77 10.93 6.83
CA VAL A 596 23.16 11.13 6.40
C VAL A 596 23.18 11.52 4.93
N ASP A 597 23.58 12.77 4.66
CA ASP A 597 23.81 13.26 3.30
C ASP A 597 25.12 12.67 2.74
N GLU A 598 25.02 11.96 1.62
CA GLU A 598 26.12 11.20 1.02
C GLU A 598 27.21 12.13 0.49
N LEU A 599 26.81 13.30 0.00
CA LEU A 599 27.72 14.30 -0.57
C LEU A 599 28.55 14.95 0.53
N ILE A 600 27.91 15.37 1.63
CA ILE A 600 28.57 15.94 2.81
C ILE A 600 29.48 14.88 3.43
N TYR A 601 28.99 13.65 3.59
CA TYR A 601 29.76 12.54 4.15
C TYR A 601 31.03 12.27 3.33
N LEU A 602 30.90 12.13 2.01
CA LEU A 602 32.05 11.92 1.13
C LEU A 602 33.02 13.11 1.17
N ASN A 603 32.52 14.35 1.22
CA ASN A 603 33.37 15.53 1.34
C ASN A 603 34.25 15.50 2.59
N ASP A 604 33.66 15.19 3.74
CA ASP A 604 34.36 15.17 5.02
C ASP A 604 35.39 14.06 5.08
N VAL A 605 35.01 12.86 4.62
CA VAL A 605 35.91 11.71 4.54
C VAL A 605 37.12 12.03 3.66
N LEU A 606 36.93 12.60 2.47
CA LEU A 606 38.05 12.92 1.58
C LEU A 606 38.94 14.04 2.11
N LYS A 607 38.36 15.07 2.73
CA LYS A 607 39.13 16.15 3.39
C LYS A 607 39.96 15.61 4.54
N GLU A 608 39.40 14.73 5.35
CA GLU A 608 40.10 14.08 6.44
C GLU A 608 41.23 13.17 5.94
N ALA A 609 40.95 12.34 4.94
CA ALA A 609 41.94 11.43 4.37
C ALA A 609 43.13 12.19 3.76
N PHE A 610 42.87 13.27 3.00
CA PHE A 610 43.92 14.13 2.45
C PHE A 610 44.73 14.83 3.56
N ARG A 611 44.07 15.26 4.65
CA ARG A 611 44.75 15.87 5.80
C ARG A 611 45.67 14.89 6.50
N ASN A 612 45.25 13.63 6.62
CA ASN A 612 45.98 12.59 7.32
C ASN A 612 47.17 12.06 6.49
N GLU A 613 47.00 11.86 5.18
CA GLU A 613 48.04 11.34 4.28
C GLU A 613 48.22 12.16 2.98
N PRO A 614 48.71 13.42 3.05
CA PRO A 614 48.75 14.31 1.90
C PRO A 614 49.56 13.78 0.71
N GLY A 615 50.72 13.16 0.96
CA GLY A 615 51.58 12.63 -0.10
C GLY A 615 50.96 11.44 -0.85
N THR A 616 50.25 10.57 -0.12
CA THR A 616 49.56 9.41 -0.70
C THR A 616 48.41 9.87 -1.58
N TYR A 617 47.56 10.78 -1.08
CA TYR A 617 46.41 11.28 -1.84
C TYR A 617 46.81 12.19 -3.02
N GLN A 618 47.96 12.88 -2.97
CA GLN A 618 48.52 13.55 -4.15
C GLN A 618 48.90 12.54 -5.25
N THR A 619 49.43 11.38 -4.87
CA THR A 619 49.77 10.32 -5.83
C THR A 619 48.52 9.69 -6.43
N ILE A 620 47.51 9.43 -5.60
CA ILE A 620 46.19 8.94 -6.06
C ILE A 620 45.56 9.94 -7.03
N GLN A 621 45.59 11.24 -6.71
CA GLN A 621 45.07 12.29 -7.59
C GLN A 621 45.72 12.29 -8.97
N GLN A 622 47.01 12.00 -9.09
CA GLN A 622 47.71 11.90 -10.38
C GLN A 622 47.28 10.69 -11.22
N GLN A 623 46.68 9.67 -10.59
CA GLN A 623 46.18 8.47 -11.25
C GLN A 623 44.71 8.58 -11.68
N LEU A 624 44.00 9.61 -11.19
CA LEU A 624 42.60 9.87 -11.57
C LEU A 624 42.52 10.54 -12.94
N ALA A 625 41.46 10.23 -13.68
CA ALA A 625 41.16 10.92 -14.92
C ALA A 625 40.80 12.40 -14.65
N PRO A 626 41.15 13.35 -15.55
CA PRO A 626 40.87 14.78 -15.36
C PRO A 626 39.40 15.09 -15.05
N GLU A 627 38.48 14.35 -15.65
CA GLU A 627 37.03 14.47 -15.46
C GLU A 627 36.61 14.12 -14.03
N VAL A 628 37.25 13.12 -13.43
CA VAL A 628 37.01 12.71 -12.04
C VAL A 628 37.57 13.76 -11.08
N VAL A 629 38.73 14.33 -11.37
CA VAL A 629 39.29 15.43 -10.56
C VAL A 629 38.37 16.65 -10.57
N GLN A 630 37.80 17.01 -11.72
CA GLN A 630 36.78 18.06 -11.80
C GLN A 630 35.52 17.70 -11.01
N SER A 631 35.08 16.46 -11.07
CA SER A 631 33.94 15.93 -10.33
C SER A 631 34.14 16.05 -8.81
N VAL A 632 35.32 15.72 -8.31
CA VAL A 632 35.69 15.93 -6.89
C VAL A 632 35.61 17.41 -6.52
N GLN A 633 36.09 18.31 -7.38
CA GLN A 633 35.97 19.76 -7.12
C GLN A 633 34.51 20.23 -7.07
N ARG A 634 33.63 19.69 -7.94
CA ARG A 634 32.19 19.97 -7.90
C ARG A 634 31.56 19.51 -6.59
N ILE A 635 31.88 18.30 -6.13
CA ILE A 635 31.42 17.78 -4.83
C ILE A 635 31.83 18.72 -3.69
N PHE A 636 33.08 19.21 -3.72
CA PHE A 636 33.57 20.10 -2.67
C PHE A 636 32.84 21.44 -2.64
N GLN A 637 32.62 22.04 -3.81
CA GLN A 637 31.86 23.28 -3.94
C GLN A 637 30.39 23.09 -3.54
N ALA A 638 29.76 22.00 -3.97
CA ALA A 638 28.39 21.65 -3.61
C ALA A 638 28.23 21.47 -2.10
N ALA A 639 29.16 20.75 -1.45
CA ALA A 639 29.13 20.53 0.00
C ALA A 639 29.24 21.85 0.76
N GLU A 640 30.10 22.76 0.32
CA GLU A 640 30.27 24.09 0.93
C GLU A 640 29.02 24.95 0.75
N SER A 641 28.40 24.90 -0.43
CA SER A 641 27.12 25.59 -0.69
C SER A 641 25.99 25.07 0.19
N MET A 642 25.85 23.75 0.34
CA MET A 642 24.81 23.14 1.19
C MET A 642 25.01 23.49 2.66
N ARG A 643 26.26 23.45 3.15
CA ARG A 643 26.59 23.88 4.52
C ARG A 643 26.30 25.36 4.74
N ALA A 644 26.62 26.22 3.77
CA ALA A 644 26.33 27.65 3.86
C ALA A 644 24.82 27.94 3.88
N ALA A 645 24.03 27.21 3.08
CA ALA A 645 22.57 27.30 3.07
C ALA A 645 21.96 26.83 4.41
N ALA A 646 22.45 25.72 4.98
CA ALA A 646 22.00 25.23 6.29
C ALA A 646 22.27 26.24 7.42
N VAL A 647 23.41 26.94 7.38
CA VAL A 647 23.74 28.00 8.36
C VAL A 647 22.88 29.26 8.15
N ALA A 648 22.56 29.62 6.91
CA ALA A 648 21.72 30.77 6.60
C ALA A 648 20.23 30.55 6.94
N GLY A 649 19.76 29.29 6.96
CA GLY A 649 18.39 28.91 7.31
C GLY A 649 18.09 28.79 8.81
N GLN A 650 19.08 28.93 9.70
CA GLN A 650 18.82 28.94 11.15
C GLN A 650 18.29 30.31 11.61
N PRO A 651 17.11 30.40 12.25
CA PRO A 651 16.62 31.67 12.80
C PRO A 651 17.56 32.13 13.92
N THR A 652 18.19 33.28 13.72
CA THR A 652 18.93 33.98 14.77
C THR A 652 17.94 34.43 15.84
N VAL A 653 17.80 33.68 16.93
CA VAL A 653 17.08 34.14 18.11
C VAL A 653 17.86 35.34 18.68
N PRO A 654 17.29 36.56 18.69
CA PRO A 654 17.98 37.69 19.29
C PRO A 654 17.96 37.52 20.81
N VAL A 655 19.14 37.38 21.41
CA VAL A 655 19.31 37.43 22.86
C VAL A 655 18.88 38.82 23.34
N PRO A 656 17.85 38.95 24.21
CA PRO A 656 17.46 40.25 24.72
C PRO A 656 18.55 40.79 25.66
N PRO A 657 18.83 42.11 25.64
CA PRO A 657 19.88 42.70 26.46
C PRO A 657 19.57 42.51 27.95
N GLN A 658 20.50 41.86 28.64
CA GLN A 658 20.52 41.75 30.09
C GLN A 658 20.54 43.16 30.70
N GLN A 659 19.45 43.53 31.38
CA GLN A 659 19.49 44.60 32.37
C GLN A 659 20.03 44.01 33.68
N GLN A 660 21.18 44.51 34.10
CA GLN A 660 21.71 44.35 35.46
C GLN A 660 21.87 45.75 36.08
N PRO A 661 21.85 45.80 37.42
CA PRO A 661 20.68 45.90 38.27
C PRO A 661 20.12 47.33 38.42
#